data_AF-A0A3M4W7L8-F1
#
_entry.id   AF-A0A3M4W7L8-F1
#
_cell.length_a   1.000
_cell.length_b   1.000
_cell.length_c   1.000
_cell.angle_alpha   90.00
_cell.angle_beta   90.00
_cell.angle_gamma   90.00
#
_symmetry.space_group_name_H-M   'P 1'
#
loop_
_entity.id
_entity.type
_entity.pdbx_description
1 polymer ?
#
loop_
_entity_poly.entity_id
_entity_poly.type
_entity_poly.pdbx_seq_one_letter_code
_entity_poly.pdbx_strand_id
1 'polypeptide(L)'
;MRTSVIIPTHNKAEYLNLVLASLVSQTEAPDEIVIINDGSSDHTLDVIRNYIDRLPIRVRSQACGGRAAARNAGLEEATGDLIILCDDDRIAAPDFVEQHRAALQRDPSVICIGWKKRALTIWRNALPLIPTDYERLSVSAGFSFPYLPDDTWQALISPRQIMNDFDEFLKLWVMGDEIDNSPGEPSLCAELMPWIWGTTANMSFDRRYGKEAVFDETYKGWGVEDVDFCLNLIQQGRHISFENSAVNYHQIHKLGDAGLREAKAERMHQANINLNYFCEKHRTLEAHLYRRVQQGMKPHEAAAILLTARQDSSGILTEELRTIYALQTFSNEDCGDLKSISGNDLWALDRVQEYLWDDEQSQRQPVPATQSRSGRMQPARPRIAGLMQKLPTTHKWWTPMLWQAEEKQFCERMYALPLCFQATKSGMKIGYPRAVQITPDNRTFELPFLHDLTLRLAEDEAVSFGVQDYSDRTVDVVWEGKNQRMTMRAVQGCPSVHFWFEGPSHLDISFEHTTHFSACPDDQAIIATSKDVQYLICYKGCSWECKDNKTLGVRGVKHDSAVTIHVLPDLEGTLLKHFLLQGTRRPVDKGFEWEVDHSEKRVQMHFAMHNDDESQSGGFLQALLPHQWRRSSGLVALGHYASARGLMTLVDVTEFSVDMKKRSFLPYLPPIVDATAHTYQLIDDAHTASATTALWQRPLEGDSSDDGYWAGKALVRLADMANTARHVGHDSAVQHFIETIKYKLESYFEMRDQTGFYYDKQWTTLLFTPCSVHGVAEHMNDHIYYYGYFLRAAAAVGLHDRAWINRPEIKTVLLKIIGDVANPERDSTLFPFMRCFDAYSGHSWGNGSGAYSQGLNAEPSSESINFAASVALLGGLLEDQKIQDLGIMLYTAECETTLDYWFNRWDDSFPDNFAQPFVGMLWSSGASCRSWFDVRPTEALGVNLLPIQASSTYLYGNPHLQAVLNKIYADWDHNGPRWGNVMAMTQALTNTSAAQATIDRFSESELTEWSLHPGTVQLWIATLAKLGEPVESITCNLPFYAVFEKNGKRNYWAFNPGKEPVDAFFSDGFQLLIQPGIDATGWHPNLREPTSEKEQHKPGVFVPMAGLLKADH
;
A
#
# COMPACT_ATOMS: atom_id res chain seq x y z
N MET A 1 -51.25 -30.28 2.10
CA MET A 1 -50.30 -31.30 1.60
C MET A 1 -49.90 -32.14 2.80
N ARG A 2 -49.75 -33.45 2.66
CA ARG A 2 -49.35 -34.31 3.78
C ARG A 2 -47.87 -34.02 4.12
N THR A 3 -47.54 -33.83 5.38
CA THR A 3 -46.23 -33.33 5.83
C THR A 3 -45.42 -34.40 6.57
N SER A 4 -44.20 -34.66 6.10
CA SER A 4 -43.19 -35.49 6.76
C SER A 4 -42.07 -34.61 7.32
N VAL A 5 -41.80 -34.67 8.63
CA VAL A 5 -40.60 -34.06 9.23
C VAL A 5 -39.53 -35.14 9.38
N ILE A 6 -38.38 -34.97 8.74
CA ILE A 6 -37.25 -35.90 8.80
C ILE A 6 -36.20 -35.36 9.77
N ILE A 7 -35.83 -36.18 10.77
CA ILE A 7 -34.85 -35.84 11.81
C ILE A 7 -33.76 -36.92 11.86
N PRO A 8 -32.58 -36.71 11.24
CA PRO A 8 -31.43 -37.57 11.44
C PRO A 8 -30.81 -37.30 12.83
N THR A 9 -30.41 -38.34 13.55
CA THR A 9 -29.82 -38.19 14.89
C THR A 9 -28.75 -39.23 15.20
N HIS A 10 -27.71 -38.79 15.91
CA HIS A 10 -26.62 -39.63 16.42
C HIS A 10 -26.04 -39.03 17.71
N ASN A 11 -26.16 -39.76 18.84
CA ASN A 11 -25.58 -39.41 20.15
C ASN A 11 -25.91 -37.99 20.66
N LYS A 12 -27.18 -37.59 20.53
CA LYS A 12 -27.70 -36.26 20.87
C LYS A 12 -29.02 -36.31 21.66
N ALA A 13 -29.24 -37.36 22.46
CA ALA A 13 -30.51 -37.61 23.16
C ALA A 13 -31.12 -36.37 23.83
N GLU A 14 -30.32 -35.58 24.56
CA GLU A 14 -30.77 -34.40 25.30
C GLU A 14 -31.25 -33.25 24.40
N TYR A 15 -30.59 -33.04 23.25
CA TYR A 15 -30.99 -32.01 22.28
C TYR A 15 -32.26 -32.44 21.53
N LEU A 16 -32.30 -33.70 21.09
CA LEU A 16 -33.47 -34.30 20.43
C LEU A 16 -34.72 -34.26 21.33
N ASN A 17 -34.55 -34.44 22.64
CA ASN A 17 -35.63 -34.36 23.62
C ASN A 17 -36.37 -33.01 23.56
N LEU A 18 -35.63 -31.90 23.41
CA LEU A 18 -36.19 -30.56 23.29
C LEU A 18 -36.77 -30.29 21.90
N VAL A 19 -36.21 -30.86 20.84
CA VAL A 19 -36.80 -30.84 19.48
C VAL A 19 -38.16 -31.54 19.48
N LEU A 20 -38.24 -32.78 19.97
CA LEU A 20 -39.50 -33.51 20.05
C LEU A 20 -40.53 -32.81 20.95
N ALA A 21 -40.10 -32.21 22.07
CA ALA A 21 -40.98 -31.38 22.90
C ALA A 21 -41.61 -30.21 22.14
N SER A 22 -40.85 -29.54 21.26
CA SER A 22 -41.36 -28.42 20.45
C SER A 22 -42.37 -28.85 19.36
N LEU A 23 -42.25 -30.09 18.87
CA LEU A 23 -43.18 -30.66 17.90
C LEU A 23 -44.51 -31.12 18.51
N VAL A 24 -44.59 -31.31 19.83
CA VAL A 24 -45.85 -31.64 20.54
C VAL A 24 -46.83 -30.46 20.54
N SER A 25 -46.32 -29.23 20.62
CA SER A 25 -47.13 -28.01 20.77
C SER A 25 -47.27 -27.21 19.47
N GLN A 26 -47.25 -27.88 18.31
CA GLN A 26 -47.46 -27.23 17.02
C GLN A 26 -48.93 -26.77 16.85
N THR A 27 -49.14 -25.62 16.19
CA THR A 27 -50.46 -25.12 15.79
C THR A 27 -51.12 -26.08 14.78
N GLU A 28 -50.33 -26.58 13.83
CA GLU A 28 -50.68 -27.70 12.96
C GLU A 28 -49.68 -28.85 13.13
N ALA A 29 -50.16 -30.03 13.56
CA ALA A 29 -49.30 -31.19 13.70
C ALA A 29 -48.75 -31.69 12.33
N PRO A 30 -47.52 -32.22 12.29
CA PRO A 30 -47.04 -32.96 11.13
C PRO A 30 -47.77 -34.30 11.00
N ASP A 31 -47.96 -34.81 9.78
CA ASP A 31 -48.65 -36.08 9.53
C ASP A 31 -47.78 -37.31 9.86
N GLU A 32 -46.46 -37.15 9.80
CA GLU A 32 -45.48 -38.11 10.30
C GLU A 32 -44.15 -37.42 10.65
N ILE A 33 -43.44 -37.98 11.62
CA ILE A 33 -42.06 -37.61 11.97
C ILE A 33 -41.18 -38.85 11.75
N VAL A 34 -40.23 -38.75 10.84
CA VAL A 34 -39.30 -39.84 10.47
C VAL A 34 -37.97 -39.59 11.15
N ILE A 35 -37.67 -40.34 12.21
CA ILE A 35 -36.42 -40.24 12.96
C ILE A 35 -35.46 -41.32 12.46
N ILE A 36 -34.29 -40.91 11.97
CA ILE A 36 -33.24 -41.80 11.52
C ILE A 36 -32.14 -41.83 12.58
N ASN A 37 -32.11 -42.91 13.37
CA ASN A 37 -31.07 -43.15 14.37
C ASN A 37 -29.85 -43.78 13.70
N ASP A 38 -28.83 -42.97 13.42
CA ASP A 38 -27.61 -43.35 12.69
C ASP A 38 -26.58 -44.03 13.62
N GLY A 39 -27.02 -45.00 14.41
CA GLY A 39 -26.17 -45.85 15.25
C GLY A 39 -25.88 -45.34 16.66
N SER A 40 -26.76 -44.54 17.27
CA SER A 40 -26.51 -43.97 18.61
C SER A 40 -26.24 -45.03 19.69
N SER A 41 -25.26 -44.74 20.53
CA SER A 41 -24.85 -45.49 21.72
C SER A 41 -25.34 -44.90 23.05
N ASP A 42 -25.92 -43.69 23.02
CA ASP A 42 -26.55 -43.06 24.18
C ASP A 42 -28.01 -43.51 24.38
N HIS A 43 -28.76 -42.80 25.22
CA HIS A 43 -30.16 -43.11 25.53
C HIS A 43 -31.18 -42.50 24.53
N THR A 44 -30.75 -42.16 23.31
CA THR A 44 -31.61 -41.56 22.24
C THR A 44 -32.89 -42.36 21.99
N LEU A 45 -32.83 -43.70 21.98
CA LEU A 45 -34.03 -44.53 21.79
C LEU A 45 -35.04 -44.42 22.93
N ASP A 46 -34.59 -44.16 24.16
CA ASP A 46 -35.49 -43.94 25.31
C ASP A 46 -36.14 -42.56 25.27
N VAL A 47 -35.40 -41.53 24.84
CA VAL A 47 -35.98 -40.21 24.54
C VAL A 47 -37.09 -40.35 23.50
N ILE A 48 -36.84 -41.02 22.38
CA ILE A 48 -37.85 -41.19 21.32
C ILE A 48 -39.10 -41.93 21.84
N ARG A 49 -38.92 -43.02 22.61
CA ARG A 49 -40.03 -43.78 23.21
C ARG A 49 -40.99 -42.92 24.02
N ASN A 50 -40.48 -41.91 24.75
CA ASN A 50 -41.29 -41.01 25.58
C ASN A 50 -42.27 -40.11 24.78
N TYR A 51 -42.12 -40.01 23.46
CA TYR A 51 -42.97 -39.19 22.59
C TYR A 51 -43.88 -39.99 21.63
N ILE A 52 -43.74 -41.32 21.52
CA ILE A 52 -44.52 -42.12 20.57
C ILE A 52 -46.05 -42.01 20.81
N ASP A 53 -46.48 -41.88 22.07
CA ASP A 53 -47.90 -41.69 22.41
C ASP A 53 -48.42 -40.25 22.17
N ARG A 54 -47.55 -39.32 21.76
CA ARG A 54 -47.86 -37.89 21.59
C ARG A 54 -47.61 -37.38 20.17
N LEU A 55 -46.78 -38.07 19.40
CA LEU A 55 -46.30 -37.65 18.10
C LEU A 55 -46.34 -38.83 17.11
N PRO A 56 -46.65 -38.61 15.82
CA PRO A 56 -46.71 -39.66 14.80
C PRO A 56 -45.31 -40.10 14.35
N ILE A 57 -44.52 -40.66 15.27
CA ILE A 57 -43.12 -41.01 15.07
C ILE A 57 -42.98 -42.37 14.37
N ARG A 58 -42.14 -42.41 13.32
CA ARG A 58 -41.54 -43.61 12.74
C ARG A 58 -40.03 -43.56 12.97
N VAL A 59 -39.44 -44.67 13.43
CA VAL A 59 -38.00 -44.75 13.70
C VAL A 59 -37.36 -45.82 12.83
N ARG A 60 -36.30 -45.46 12.10
CA ARG A 60 -35.37 -46.40 11.46
C ARG A 60 -34.01 -46.27 12.13
N SER A 61 -33.48 -47.40 12.60
CA SER A 61 -32.11 -47.47 13.13
C SER A 61 -31.22 -48.15 12.10
N GLN A 62 -30.02 -47.61 11.90
CA GLN A 62 -29.02 -48.13 10.97
C GLN A 62 -27.63 -48.13 11.61
N ALA A 63 -26.66 -48.76 10.95
CA ALA A 63 -25.25 -48.58 11.30
C ALA A 63 -24.81 -47.16 10.87
N CYS A 64 -23.94 -46.52 11.65
CA CYS A 64 -23.50 -45.15 11.41
C CYS A 64 -22.93 -44.96 9.99
N GLY A 65 -23.71 -44.31 9.13
CA GLY A 65 -23.37 -44.03 7.72
C GLY A 65 -23.01 -42.57 7.45
N GLY A 66 -23.30 -41.68 8.40
CA GLY A 66 -23.11 -40.24 8.27
C GLY A 66 -24.37 -39.52 7.77
N ARG A 67 -24.32 -38.18 7.84
CA ARG A 67 -25.47 -37.28 7.60
C ARG A 67 -26.18 -37.50 6.27
N ALA A 68 -25.42 -37.62 5.17
CA ALA A 68 -25.97 -37.84 3.83
C ALA A 68 -26.78 -39.14 3.77
N ALA A 69 -26.22 -40.26 4.24
CA ALA A 69 -26.88 -41.56 4.27
C ALA A 69 -28.11 -41.56 5.19
N ALA A 70 -28.04 -40.90 6.36
CA ALA A 70 -29.17 -40.76 7.27
C ALA A 70 -30.31 -39.93 6.65
N ARG A 71 -30.00 -38.83 5.94
CA ARG A 71 -31.02 -38.02 5.24
C ARG A 71 -31.62 -38.76 4.05
N ASN A 72 -30.82 -39.48 3.26
CA ASN A 72 -31.30 -40.36 2.18
C ASN A 72 -32.28 -41.44 2.70
N ALA A 73 -31.93 -42.12 3.80
CA ALA A 73 -32.83 -43.08 4.45
C ALA A 73 -34.13 -42.43 4.94
N GLY A 74 -34.06 -41.19 5.43
CA GLY A 74 -35.24 -40.39 5.79
C GLY A 74 -36.16 -40.10 4.59
N LEU A 75 -35.58 -39.71 3.45
CA LEU A 75 -36.31 -39.44 2.21
C LEU A 75 -36.97 -40.70 1.63
N GLU A 76 -36.31 -41.86 1.76
CA GLU A 76 -36.86 -43.16 1.38
C GLU A 76 -38.07 -43.56 2.23
N GLU A 77 -37.99 -43.38 3.55
CA GLU A 77 -39.07 -43.72 4.49
C GLU A 77 -40.28 -42.77 4.40
N ALA A 78 -40.08 -41.52 3.96
CA ALA A 78 -41.10 -40.47 3.97
C ALA A 78 -42.23 -40.69 2.94
N THR A 79 -43.47 -40.56 3.44
CA THR A 79 -44.71 -40.81 2.69
C THR A 79 -45.59 -39.57 2.50
N GLY A 80 -45.24 -38.42 3.08
CA GLY A 80 -45.89 -37.13 2.85
C GLY A 80 -45.59 -36.53 1.47
N ASP A 81 -46.38 -35.55 1.05
CA ASP A 81 -46.15 -34.80 -0.20
C ASP A 81 -45.11 -33.70 0.02
N LEU A 82 -45.06 -33.15 1.24
CA LEU A 82 -44.14 -32.11 1.69
C LEU A 82 -43.13 -32.73 2.65
N ILE A 83 -41.85 -32.57 2.34
CA ILE A 83 -40.73 -32.92 3.24
C ILE A 83 -40.28 -31.67 3.98
N ILE A 84 -40.08 -31.76 5.29
CA ILE A 84 -39.31 -30.81 6.08
C ILE A 84 -38.07 -31.54 6.61
N LEU A 85 -36.88 -31.07 6.26
CA LEU A 85 -35.62 -31.49 6.87
C LEU A 85 -35.38 -30.59 8.10
N CYS A 86 -35.16 -31.23 9.26
CA CYS A 86 -34.97 -30.56 10.54
C CYS A 86 -33.92 -31.33 11.36
N ASP A 87 -32.82 -30.69 11.72
CA ASP A 87 -31.74 -31.35 12.47
C ASP A 87 -32.13 -31.57 13.95
N ASP A 88 -31.51 -32.57 14.60
CA ASP A 88 -31.82 -33.00 15.97
C ASP A 88 -31.42 -32.01 17.09
N ASP A 89 -30.92 -30.83 16.72
CA ASP A 89 -30.63 -29.69 17.59
C ASP A 89 -31.48 -28.45 17.27
N ARG A 90 -32.57 -28.59 16.50
CA ARG A 90 -33.42 -27.49 16.02
C ARG A 90 -34.80 -27.50 16.67
N ILE A 91 -35.00 -26.66 17.69
CA ILE A 91 -36.30 -26.48 18.35
C ILE A 91 -37.24 -25.73 17.40
N ALA A 92 -38.39 -26.31 17.05
CA ALA A 92 -39.38 -25.70 16.18
C ALA A 92 -40.16 -24.57 16.89
N ALA A 93 -40.45 -23.46 16.20
CA ALA A 93 -41.49 -22.53 16.67
C ALA A 93 -42.88 -23.20 16.64
N PRO A 94 -43.87 -22.76 17.44
CA PRO A 94 -45.20 -23.37 17.48
C PRO A 94 -45.91 -23.44 16.12
N ASP A 95 -45.65 -22.49 15.20
CA ASP A 95 -46.23 -22.44 13.86
C ASP A 95 -45.31 -23.02 12.76
N PHE A 96 -44.17 -23.61 13.12
CA PHE A 96 -43.14 -24.07 12.17
C PHE A 96 -43.68 -24.97 11.04
N VAL A 97 -44.50 -25.98 11.37
CA VAL A 97 -45.11 -26.87 10.36
C VAL A 97 -46.15 -26.15 9.50
N GLU A 98 -46.95 -25.26 10.10
CA GLU A 98 -47.97 -24.45 9.42
C GLU A 98 -47.32 -23.52 8.38
N GLN A 99 -46.23 -22.83 8.74
CA GLN A 99 -45.54 -21.88 7.86
C GLN A 99 -44.87 -22.58 6.66
N HIS A 100 -44.16 -23.70 6.88
CA HIS A 100 -43.62 -24.52 5.79
C HIS A 100 -44.71 -25.06 4.86
N ARG A 101 -45.84 -25.50 5.43
CA ARG A 101 -47.00 -25.98 4.66
C ARG A 101 -47.62 -24.86 3.82
N ALA A 102 -47.78 -23.66 4.40
CA ALA A 102 -48.28 -22.48 3.70
C ALA A 102 -47.33 -22.00 2.58
N ALA A 103 -46.01 -22.16 2.73
CA ALA A 103 -45.03 -21.83 1.70
C ALA A 103 -45.18 -22.71 0.46
N LEU A 104 -45.17 -24.04 0.61
CA LEU A 104 -45.32 -24.95 -0.54
C LEU A 104 -46.74 -25.02 -1.09
N GLN A 105 -47.77 -24.64 -0.33
CA GLN A 105 -49.11 -24.46 -0.86
C GLN A 105 -49.23 -23.22 -1.77
N ARG A 106 -48.45 -22.16 -1.52
CA ARG A 106 -48.34 -21.00 -2.41
C ARG A 106 -47.64 -21.39 -3.71
N ASP A 107 -46.53 -22.11 -3.61
CA ASP A 107 -45.78 -22.59 -4.78
C ASP A 107 -45.12 -23.96 -4.51
N PRO A 108 -45.66 -25.07 -5.07
CA PRO A 108 -45.05 -26.39 -4.94
C PRO A 108 -43.72 -26.58 -5.68
N SER A 109 -43.19 -25.55 -6.37
CA SER A 109 -41.95 -25.61 -7.13
C SER A 109 -40.73 -25.04 -6.41
N VAL A 110 -40.91 -24.41 -5.23
CA VAL A 110 -39.80 -23.82 -4.47
C VAL A 110 -39.13 -24.80 -3.51
N ILE A 111 -37.87 -24.50 -3.20
CA ILE A 111 -37.15 -24.97 -2.03
C ILE A 111 -37.36 -23.91 -0.95
N CYS A 112 -38.16 -24.19 0.06
CA CYS A 112 -38.40 -23.27 1.17
C CYS A 112 -37.26 -23.37 2.20
N ILE A 113 -36.59 -22.27 2.49
CA ILE A 113 -35.59 -22.17 3.57
C ILE A 113 -36.22 -21.33 4.69
N GLY A 114 -36.43 -21.96 5.85
CA GLY A 114 -36.96 -21.28 7.02
C GLY A 114 -35.87 -20.57 7.83
N TRP A 115 -36.26 -19.56 8.59
CA TRP A 115 -35.35 -18.78 9.43
C TRP A 115 -34.87 -19.59 10.64
N LYS A 116 -33.57 -19.53 10.95
CA LYS A 116 -32.96 -20.18 12.12
C LYS A 116 -32.41 -19.12 13.07
N LYS A 117 -32.53 -19.38 14.38
CA LYS A 117 -32.09 -18.51 15.47
C LYS A 117 -31.23 -19.29 16.45
N ARG A 118 -30.39 -18.64 17.24
CA ARG A 118 -29.52 -19.31 18.23
C ARG A 118 -30.19 -19.32 19.60
N ALA A 119 -30.13 -20.45 20.31
CA ALA A 119 -30.65 -20.60 21.66
C ALA A 119 -29.70 -21.40 22.58
N LEU A 120 -29.59 -21.00 23.84
CA LEU A 120 -28.80 -21.69 24.85
C LEU A 120 -29.72 -22.55 25.74
N THR A 121 -29.77 -23.85 25.46
CA THR A 121 -30.64 -24.79 26.20
C THR A 121 -29.89 -25.61 27.26
N ILE A 122 -28.59 -25.76 27.09
CA ILE A 122 -27.68 -26.52 27.94
C ILE A 122 -26.40 -25.70 28.13
N TRP A 123 -25.93 -25.54 29.38
CA TRP A 123 -24.63 -24.91 29.68
C TRP A 123 -23.52 -25.95 29.85
N ARG A 124 -22.34 -25.66 29.28
CA ARG A 124 -21.05 -26.38 29.41
C ARG A 124 -19.90 -25.37 29.21
N ASN A 125 -18.72 -25.61 29.78
CA ASN A 125 -17.55 -24.74 29.59
C ASN A 125 -17.17 -24.52 28.11
N ALA A 126 -17.21 -25.59 27.32
CA ALA A 126 -16.64 -25.63 25.97
C ALA A 126 -17.63 -25.19 24.87
N LEU A 127 -18.58 -24.30 25.17
CA LEU A 127 -19.55 -23.80 24.19
C LEU A 127 -19.01 -22.58 23.41
N PRO A 128 -19.21 -22.53 22.08
CA PRO A 128 -18.76 -21.40 21.25
C PRO A 128 -19.77 -20.24 21.32
N LEU A 129 -19.77 -19.50 22.43
CA LEU A 129 -20.53 -18.25 22.58
C LEU A 129 -19.71 -17.04 22.11
N ILE A 130 -20.37 -16.06 21.47
CA ILE A 130 -19.76 -14.78 21.10
C ILE A 130 -19.93 -13.75 22.24
N PRO A 131 -19.08 -12.71 22.35
CA PRO A 131 -19.11 -11.77 23.48
C PRO A 131 -20.48 -11.13 23.75
N THR A 132 -21.24 -10.83 22.70
CA THR A 132 -22.61 -10.27 22.80
C THR A 132 -23.61 -11.26 23.39
N ASP A 133 -23.42 -12.57 23.20
CA ASP A 133 -24.27 -13.60 23.83
C ASP A 133 -24.04 -13.62 25.35
N TYR A 134 -22.76 -13.55 25.78
CA TYR A 134 -22.38 -13.50 27.18
C TYR A 134 -22.97 -12.28 27.89
N GLU A 135 -22.83 -11.10 27.29
CA GLU A 135 -23.36 -9.84 27.83
C GLU A 135 -24.89 -9.89 27.91
N ARG A 136 -25.56 -10.30 26.82
CA ARG A 136 -27.02 -10.46 26.79
C ARG A 136 -27.50 -11.39 27.88
N LEU A 137 -26.97 -12.61 27.98
CA LEU A 137 -27.43 -13.61 28.94
C LEU A 137 -27.17 -13.19 30.40
N SER A 138 -26.04 -12.54 30.66
CA SER A 138 -25.72 -12.01 32.00
C SER A 138 -26.68 -10.89 32.42
N VAL A 139 -27.09 -10.03 31.48
CA VAL A 139 -27.96 -8.86 31.76
C VAL A 139 -29.46 -9.22 31.70
N SER A 140 -29.93 -9.91 30.67
CA SER A 140 -31.36 -10.15 30.42
C SER A 140 -31.92 -11.37 31.13
N ALA A 141 -31.12 -12.42 31.32
CA ALA A 141 -31.53 -13.65 32.02
C ALA A 141 -30.98 -13.72 33.47
N GLY A 142 -30.12 -12.77 33.88
CA GLY A 142 -29.43 -12.82 35.16
C GLY A 142 -28.52 -14.04 35.32
N PHE A 143 -28.10 -14.65 34.21
CA PHE A 143 -27.39 -15.92 34.21
C PHE A 143 -25.90 -15.71 34.51
N SER A 144 -25.45 -16.19 35.66
CA SER A 144 -24.02 -16.36 35.93
C SER A 144 -23.55 -17.64 35.27
N PHE A 145 -22.41 -17.60 34.58
CA PHE A 145 -21.82 -18.76 33.91
C PHE A 145 -20.92 -19.54 34.90
N PRO A 146 -21.38 -20.66 35.49
CA PRO A 146 -20.56 -21.43 36.41
C PRO A 146 -19.46 -22.17 35.66
N TYR A 147 -18.29 -22.29 36.28
CA TYR A 147 -17.28 -23.25 35.85
C TYR A 147 -17.75 -24.67 36.17
N LEU A 148 -17.93 -25.50 35.15
CA LEU A 148 -18.29 -26.91 35.25
C LEU A 148 -17.08 -27.80 34.90
N PRO A 149 -16.95 -29.04 35.38
CA PRO A 149 -16.08 -30.02 34.74
C PRO A 149 -16.47 -30.25 33.27
N ASP A 150 -15.50 -30.47 32.37
CA ASP A 150 -15.73 -30.40 30.91
C ASP A 150 -16.72 -31.44 30.34
N ASP A 151 -16.92 -32.56 31.04
CA ASP A 151 -17.91 -33.61 30.68
C ASP A 151 -19.29 -33.41 31.34
N THR A 152 -19.41 -32.44 32.25
CA THR A 152 -20.68 -32.14 32.93
C THR A 152 -21.44 -31.02 32.22
N TRP A 153 -22.75 -31.04 32.37
CA TRP A 153 -23.64 -30.09 31.72
C TRP A 153 -24.82 -29.77 32.61
N GLN A 154 -25.36 -28.57 32.44
CA GLN A 154 -26.53 -28.09 33.17
C GLN A 154 -27.67 -27.83 32.18
N ALA A 155 -28.79 -28.53 32.35
CA ALA A 155 -30.04 -28.19 31.67
C ALA A 155 -30.48 -26.78 32.10
N LEU A 156 -30.66 -25.88 31.14
CA LEU A 156 -31.20 -24.53 31.40
C LEU A 156 -32.71 -24.48 31.18
N ILE A 157 -33.20 -25.37 30.30
CA ILE A 157 -34.62 -25.53 30.00
C ILE A 157 -35.03 -27.00 30.02
N SER A 158 -36.25 -27.26 30.46
CA SER A 158 -36.86 -28.59 30.43
C SER A 158 -37.82 -28.76 29.23
N PRO A 159 -38.05 -30.00 28.73
CA PRO A 159 -39.08 -30.29 27.75
C PRO A 159 -40.48 -29.77 28.12
N ARG A 160 -40.78 -29.71 29.43
CA ARG A 160 -42.06 -29.19 29.92
C ARG A 160 -42.20 -27.69 29.70
N GLN A 161 -41.13 -26.91 29.83
CA GLN A 161 -41.16 -25.48 29.53
C GLN A 161 -41.35 -25.24 28.03
N ILE A 162 -40.61 -25.95 27.16
CA ILE A 162 -40.83 -25.89 25.70
C ILE A 162 -42.30 -26.20 25.33
N MET A 163 -42.91 -27.23 25.92
CA MET A 163 -44.30 -27.61 25.62
C MET A 163 -45.36 -26.61 26.14
N ASN A 164 -45.12 -25.89 27.24
CA ASN A 164 -46.17 -25.15 27.96
C ASN A 164 -45.93 -23.63 28.09
N ASP A 165 -44.69 -23.16 27.92
CA ASP A 165 -44.31 -21.74 28.03
C ASP A 165 -43.17 -21.41 27.04
N PHE A 166 -43.51 -21.47 25.75
CA PHE A 166 -42.57 -21.16 24.67
C PHE A 166 -42.17 -19.68 24.67
N ASP A 167 -43.07 -18.79 25.11
CA ASP A 167 -42.80 -17.34 25.21
C ASP A 167 -41.73 -17.02 26.27
N GLU A 168 -41.69 -17.72 27.41
CA GLU A 168 -40.61 -17.59 28.39
C GLU A 168 -39.27 -18.08 27.80
N PHE A 169 -39.27 -19.19 27.05
CA PHE A 169 -38.09 -19.65 26.31
C PHE A 169 -37.54 -18.59 25.35
N LEU A 170 -38.41 -17.96 24.55
CA LEU A 170 -38.02 -16.90 23.62
C LEU A 170 -37.40 -15.68 24.30
N LYS A 171 -37.89 -15.30 25.47
CA LYS A 171 -37.41 -14.14 26.23
C LYS A 171 -36.04 -14.39 26.87
N LEU A 172 -35.85 -15.56 27.48
CA LEU A 172 -34.70 -15.84 28.33
C LEU A 172 -33.52 -16.49 27.60
N TRP A 173 -33.77 -17.41 26.65
CA TRP A 173 -32.76 -18.35 26.17
C TRP A 173 -32.39 -18.23 24.70
N VAL A 174 -33.16 -17.48 23.90
CA VAL A 174 -32.78 -17.13 22.52
C VAL A 174 -31.75 -16.01 22.55
N MET A 175 -30.66 -16.14 21.79
CA MET A 175 -29.52 -15.20 21.78
C MET A 175 -29.55 -14.22 20.60
N GLY A 176 -30.06 -14.64 19.44
CA GLY A 176 -30.15 -13.81 18.24
C GLY A 176 -30.41 -14.66 16.99
N ASP A 177 -30.27 -14.06 15.81
CA ASP A 177 -30.26 -14.80 14.55
C ASP A 177 -28.96 -15.62 14.41
N GLU A 178 -29.00 -16.71 13.65
CA GLU A 178 -27.81 -17.51 13.34
C GLU A 178 -27.18 -17.01 12.03
N ILE A 179 -25.84 -17.00 11.96
CA ILE A 179 -25.06 -16.34 10.87
C ILE A 179 -25.38 -16.94 9.48
N ASP A 180 -25.95 -18.14 9.44
CA ASP A 180 -26.32 -18.88 8.23
C ASP A 180 -27.77 -18.63 7.73
N ASN A 181 -28.37 -17.46 8.05
CA ASN A 181 -29.80 -17.16 7.75
C ASN A 181 -30.13 -15.97 6.87
N SER A 182 -29.15 -15.16 6.49
CA SER A 182 -29.46 -13.94 5.77
C SER A 182 -28.55 -13.75 4.58
N PRO A 183 -29.10 -13.60 3.36
CA PRO A 183 -28.35 -13.04 2.24
C PRO A 183 -27.99 -11.56 2.43
N GLY A 184 -28.38 -10.94 3.56
CA GLY A 184 -28.41 -9.50 3.77
C GLY A 184 -29.62 -8.87 3.06
N GLU A 185 -29.49 -7.59 2.69
CA GLU A 185 -30.24 -7.02 1.56
C GLU A 185 -30.11 -7.93 0.32
N PRO A 186 -31.03 -7.88 -0.67
CA PRO A 186 -30.99 -8.74 -1.86
C PRO A 186 -29.63 -8.64 -2.58
N SER A 187 -28.74 -9.55 -2.23
CA SER A 187 -27.37 -9.54 -2.68
C SER A 187 -27.29 -10.26 -4.02
N LEU A 188 -26.54 -9.66 -4.94
CA LEU A 188 -26.27 -10.20 -6.26
C LEU A 188 -25.76 -11.67 -6.22
N CYS A 189 -25.11 -12.07 -5.12
CA CYS A 189 -24.70 -13.45 -4.88
C CYS A 189 -25.88 -14.42 -4.73
N ALA A 190 -26.96 -14.00 -4.04
CA ALA A 190 -28.17 -14.81 -3.89
C ALA A 190 -28.94 -14.97 -5.22
N GLU A 191 -28.77 -14.06 -6.18
CA GLU A 191 -29.30 -14.21 -7.55
C GLU A 191 -28.42 -15.14 -8.41
N LEU A 192 -27.10 -15.00 -8.33
CA LEU A 192 -26.16 -15.73 -9.21
C LEU A 192 -25.80 -17.14 -8.72
N MET A 193 -25.79 -17.36 -7.40
CA MET A 193 -25.50 -18.63 -6.73
C MET A 193 -26.47 -18.92 -5.56
N PRO A 194 -27.80 -18.96 -5.77
CA PRO A 194 -28.78 -19.13 -4.69
C PRO A 194 -28.54 -20.36 -3.80
N TRP A 195 -28.06 -21.46 -4.41
CA TRP A 195 -27.80 -22.75 -3.76
C TRP A 195 -26.82 -22.70 -2.57
N ILE A 196 -25.97 -21.66 -2.45
CA ILE A 196 -25.04 -21.51 -1.30
C ILE A 196 -25.77 -21.33 0.04
N TRP A 197 -27.04 -20.89 0.00
CA TRP A 197 -27.91 -20.70 1.16
C TRP A 197 -28.75 -21.94 1.50
N GLY A 198 -28.59 -23.02 0.73
CA GLY A 198 -29.35 -24.26 0.89
C GLY A 198 -28.91 -25.09 2.09
N THR A 199 -29.22 -24.65 3.31
CA THR A 199 -28.94 -25.42 4.54
C THR A 199 -30.10 -26.35 4.88
N THR A 200 -29.85 -27.62 5.18
CA THR A 200 -30.95 -28.59 5.35
C THR A 200 -31.50 -28.69 6.77
N ALA A 201 -30.94 -27.94 7.72
CA ALA A 201 -31.42 -27.86 9.10
C ALA A 201 -32.77 -27.11 9.25
N ASN A 202 -33.22 -26.39 8.23
CA ASN A 202 -34.54 -25.75 8.15
C ASN A 202 -34.99 -25.61 6.68
N MET A 203 -35.21 -26.73 6.01
CA MET A 203 -35.54 -26.77 4.58
C MET A 203 -36.81 -27.57 4.33
N SER A 204 -37.71 -27.10 3.47
CA SER A 204 -38.83 -27.90 2.97
C SER A 204 -39.02 -27.84 1.46
N PHE A 205 -39.49 -28.95 0.87
CA PHE A 205 -39.69 -29.11 -0.58
C PHE A 205 -40.69 -30.23 -0.87
N ASP A 206 -41.23 -30.27 -2.10
CA ASP A 206 -42.13 -31.33 -2.54
C ASP A 206 -41.35 -32.64 -2.74
N ARG A 207 -41.82 -33.73 -2.12
CA ARG A 207 -41.14 -35.04 -2.10
C ARG A 207 -40.82 -35.58 -3.49
N ARG A 208 -41.53 -35.17 -4.55
CA ARG A 208 -41.21 -35.57 -5.93
C ARG A 208 -39.77 -35.23 -6.31
N TYR A 209 -39.27 -34.06 -5.89
CA TYR A 209 -37.89 -33.65 -6.18
C TYR A 209 -36.85 -34.41 -5.34
N GLY A 210 -37.17 -34.75 -4.09
CA GLY A 210 -36.33 -35.60 -3.22
C GLY A 210 -36.20 -37.07 -3.66
N LYS A 211 -36.83 -37.46 -4.77
CA LYS A 211 -36.60 -38.75 -5.46
C LYS A 211 -35.67 -38.63 -6.66
N GLU A 212 -35.47 -37.42 -7.17
CA GLU A 212 -34.66 -37.11 -8.34
C GLU A 212 -33.32 -36.47 -7.92
N ALA A 213 -33.28 -35.78 -6.78
CA ALA A 213 -32.07 -35.40 -6.08
C ALA A 213 -31.91 -36.23 -4.80
N VAL A 214 -30.70 -36.78 -4.58
CA VAL A 214 -30.28 -37.48 -3.36
C VAL A 214 -29.03 -36.80 -2.80
N PHE A 215 -28.77 -36.95 -1.50
CA PHE A 215 -27.51 -36.52 -0.91
C PHE A 215 -26.37 -37.40 -1.41
N ASP A 216 -25.29 -36.78 -1.85
CA ASP A 216 -24.09 -37.50 -2.28
C ASP A 216 -23.35 -38.04 -1.05
N GLU A 217 -23.41 -39.36 -0.85
CA GLU A 217 -22.79 -40.03 0.28
C GLU A 217 -21.25 -40.07 0.21
N THR A 218 -20.65 -39.54 -0.85
CA THR A 218 -19.20 -39.34 -0.95
C THR A 218 -18.72 -38.25 0.01
N TYR A 219 -19.54 -37.24 0.30
CA TYR A 219 -19.23 -36.24 1.33
C TYR A 219 -19.20 -36.91 2.72
N LYS A 220 -18.03 -36.88 3.37
CA LYS A 220 -17.82 -37.46 4.71
C LYS A 220 -17.47 -36.36 5.71
N GLY A 221 -17.83 -36.56 6.98
CA GLY A 221 -17.56 -35.57 8.03
C GLY A 221 -18.48 -34.34 7.92
N TRP A 222 -17.88 -33.15 7.91
CA TRP A 222 -18.58 -31.86 7.96
C TRP A 222 -18.38 -31.02 6.69
N GLY A 223 -19.46 -30.61 6.03
CA GLY A 223 -19.48 -29.53 5.05
C GLY A 223 -19.81 -29.96 3.62
N VAL A 224 -20.45 -29.02 2.89
CA VAL A 224 -20.85 -29.08 1.46
C VAL A 224 -22.02 -30.01 1.13
N GLU A 225 -22.37 -30.98 1.97
CA GLU A 225 -23.39 -31.99 1.67
C GLU A 225 -24.79 -31.40 1.39
N ASP A 226 -25.16 -30.35 2.14
CA ASP A 226 -26.42 -29.62 2.02
C ASP A 226 -26.48 -28.78 0.74
N VAL A 227 -25.33 -28.19 0.40
CA VAL A 227 -25.17 -27.20 -0.66
C VAL A 227 -25.12 -27.87 -2.03
N ASP A 228 -24.49 -29.05 -2.13
CA ASP A 228 -24.56 -29.91 -3.32
C ASP A 228 -25.99 -30.40 -3.57
N PHE A 229 -26.70 -30.85 -2.53
CA PHE A 229 -28.11 -31.24 -2.63
C PHE A 229 -29.00 -30.09 -3.13
N CYS A 230 -28.81 -28.88 -2.59
CA CYS A 230 -29.56 -27.71 -3.05
C CYS A 230 -29.20 -27.30 -4.49
N LEU A 231 -27.93 -27.37 -4.88
CA LEU A 231 -27.48 -27.13 -6.25
C LEU A 231 -28.12 -28.12 -7.23
N ASN A 232 -28.18 -29.42 -6.88
CA ASN A 232 -28.84 -30.44 -7.71
C ASN A 232 -30.34 -30.13 -7.92
N LEU A 233 -31.04 -29.68 -6.87
CA LEU A 233 -32.44 -29.24 -6.98
C LEU A 233 -32.59 -27.99 -7.86
N ILE A 234 -31.71 -26.98 -7.72
CA ILE A 234 -31.78 -25.77 -8.57
C ILE A 234 -31.48 -26.09 -10.04
N GLN A 235 -30.55 -27.00 -10.32
CA GLN A 235 -30.28 -27.49 -11.68
C GLN A 235 -31.50 -28.21 -12.32
N GLN A 236 -32.43 -28.74 -11.51
CA GLN A 236 -33.72 -29.28 -11.97
C GLN A 236 -34.79 -28.19 -12.16
N GLY A 237 -34.40 -26.90 -12.21
CA GLY A 237 -35.31 -25.77 -12.39
C GLY A 237 -36.19 -25.47 -11.18
N ARG A 238 -35.68 -25.74 -9.97
CA ARG A 238 -36.28 -25.26 -8.70
C ARG A 238 -35.66 -23.92 -8.32
N HIS A 239 -36.36 -23.14 -7.50
CA HIS A 239 -35.87 -21.86 -6.98
C HIS A 239 -36.00 -21.81 -5.45
N ILE A 240 -35.12 -21.08 -4.78
CA ILE A 240 -35.20 -20.89 -3.32
C ILE A 240 -36.23 -19.82 -2.97
N SER A 241 -37.02 -20.07 -1.94
CA SER A 241 -37.86 -19.09 -1.26
C SER A 241 -37.47 -19.05 0.21
N PHE A 242 -37.17 -17.86 0.74
CA PHE A 242 -36.92 -17.68 2.17
C PHE A 242 -38.24 -17.39 2.88
N GLU A 243 -38.55 -18.15 3.93
CA GLU A 243 -39.77 -17.99 4.72
C GLU A 243 -39.42 -17.55 6.15
N ASN A 244 -39.42 -16.24 6.36
CA ASN A 244 -39.04 -15.61 7.63
C ASN A 244 -39.94 -16.03 8.80
N SER A 245 -41.15 -16.50 8.50
CA SER A 245 -42.12 -16.99 9.49
C SER A 245 -41.82 -18.43 9.94
N ALA A 246 -41.15 -19.24 9.11
CA ALA A 246 -40.86 -20.65 9.39
C ALA A 246 -39.64 -20.80 10.31
N VAL A 247 -39.78 -20.37 11.57
CA VAL A 247 -38.66 -20.24 12.51
C VAL A 247 -38.31 -21.54 13.24
N ASN A 248 -37.02 -21.86 13.33
CA ASN A 248 -36.50 -22.80 14.33
C ASN A 248 -35.29 -22.23 15.10
N TYR A 249 -34.92 -22.87 16.21
CA TYR A 249 -33.90 -22.41 17.14
C TYR A 249 -32.80 -23.46 17.31
N HIS A 250 -31.60 -23.17 16.82
CA HIS A 250 -30.40 -23.97 17.02
C HIS A 250 -29.97 -23.96 18.48
N GLN A 251 -29.88 -25.15 19.05
CA GLN A 251 -29.38 -25.36 20.39
C GLN A 251 -27.84 -25.37 20.36
N ILE A 252 -27.20 -24.37 20.97
CA ILE A 252 -25.73 -24.29 20.99
C ILE A 252 -25.14 -25.49 21.73
N HIS A 253 -24.22 -26.19 21.06
CA HIS A 253 -23.63 -27.45 21.52
C HIS A 253 -22.10 -27.49 21.30
N LYS A 254 -21.40 -28.38 22.00
CA LYS A 254 -19.94 -28.61 21.82
C LYS A 254 -19.65 -29.10 20.39
N LEU A 255 -18.46 -28.78 19.86
CA LEU A 255 -18.08 -29.10 18.47
C LEU A 255 -17.47 -30.50 18.25
N GLY A 256 -17.47 -31.36 19.27
CA GLY A 256 -16.92 -32.72 19.25
C GLY A 256 -16.32 -33.09 20.61
N ASP A 257 -15.75 -34.27 20.76
CA ASP A 257 -15.16 -34.70 22.04
C ASP A 257 -13.77 -34.11 22.28
N ALA A 258 -12.97 -33.93 21.22
CA ALA A 258 -11.68 -33.23 21.26
C ALA A 258 -11.80 -31.76 21.72
N GLY A 259 -10.67 -31.15 22.11
CA GLY A 259 -10.66 -29.76 22.57
C GLY A 259 -11.12 -28.78 21.49
N LEU A 260 -11.64 -27.61 21.89
CA LEU A 260 -12.23 -26.60 20.97
C LEU A 260 -11.34 -26.26 19.75
N ARG A 261 -10.00 -26.27 19.90
CA ARG A 261 -9.05 -26.03 18.80
C ARG A 261 -8.90 -27.24 17.88
N GLU A 262 -8.77 -28.43 18.43
CA GLU A 262 -8.61 -29.69 17.69
C GLU A 262 -9.88 -30.04 16.91
N ALA A 263 -11.04 -29.92 17.55
CA ALA A 263 -12.35 -30.13 16.92
C ALA A 263 -12.62 -29.13 15.78
N LYS A 264 -12.10 -27.89 15.89
CA LYS A 264 -12.18 -26.91 14.80
C LYS A 264 -11.22 -27.26 13.65
N ALA A 265 -9.98 -27.66 13.95
CA ALA A 265 -9.00 -28.08 12.94
C ALA A 265 -9.51 -29.28 12.13
N GLU A 266 -10.03 -30.32 12.79
CA GLU A 266 -10.57 -31.51 12.14
C GLU A 266 -11.76 -31.19 11.23
N ARG A 267 -12.71 -30.36 11.68
CA ARG A 267 -13.84 -29.91 10.84
C ARG A 267 -13.38 -29.09 9.63
N MET A 268 -12.39 -28.22 9.79
CA MET A 268 -11.81 -27.47 8.66
C MET A 268 -11.08 -28.40 7.69
N HIS A 269 -10.41 -29.45 8.17
CA HIS A 269 -9.78 -30.46 7.32
C HIS A 269 -10.83 -31.24 6.49
N GLN A 270 -11.88 -31.74 7.16
CA GLN A 270 -13.00 -32.44 6.50
C GLN A 270 -13.74 -31.54 5.49
N ALA A 271 -14.01 -30.28 5.84
CA ALA A 271 -14.62 -29.32 4.93
C ALA A 271 -13.76 -29.07 3.68
N ASN A 272 -12.44 -28.93 3.83
CA ASN A 272 -11.54 -28.75 2.70
C ASN A 272 -11.51 -29.98 1.78
N ILE A 273 -11.55 -31.20 2.33
CA ILE A 273 -11.68 -32.43 1.52
C ILE A 273 -12.99 -32.43 0.73
N ASN A 274 -14.12 -32.12 1.37
CA ASN A 274 -15.42 -32.06 0.71
C ASN A 274 -15.48 -30.92 -0.33
N LEU A 275 -14.85 -29.77 -0.07
CA LEU A 275 -14.74 -28.65 -1.01
C LEU A 275 -13.85 -28.97 -2.22
N ASN A 276 -12.78 -29.75 -2.05
CA ASN A 276 -11.99 -30.27 -3.17
C ASN A 276 -12.89 -31.12 -4.09
N TYR A 277 -13.55 -32.12 -3.52
CA TYR A 277 -14.43 -33.02 -4.27
C TYR A 277 -15.59 -32.27 -4.96
N PHE A 278 -16.21 -31.29 -4.30
CA PHE A 278 -17.24 -30.44 -4.90
C PHE A 278 -16.73 -29.64 -6.12
N CYS A 279 -15.53 -29.06 -6.04
CA CYS A 279 -14.92 -28.38 -7.18
C CYS A 279 -14.61 -29.36 -8.33
N GLU A 280 -14.07 -30.54 -8.01
CA GLU A 280 -13.77 -31.60 -9.00
C GLU A 280 -15.03 -32.19 -9.68
N LYS A 281 -16.14 -32.25 -8.94
CA LYS A 281 -17.44 -32.75 -9.38
C LYS A 281 -18.13 -31.77 -10.33
N HIS A 282 -18.24 -30.49 -9.95
CA HIS A 282 -19.01 -29.50 -10.72
C HIS A 282 -18.18 -28.77 -11.78
N ARG A 283 -16.88 -28.52 -11.53
CA ARG A 283 -15.93 -27.88 -12.47
C ARG A 283 -16.41 -26.55 -13.08
N THR A 284 -17.22 -25.80 -12.35
CA THR A 284 -17.71 -24.47 -12.75
C THR A 284 -16.96 -23.37 -12.01
N LEU A 285 -16.90 -22.16 -12.60
CA LEU A 285 -16.35 -20.98 -11.92
C LEU A 285 -17.11 -20.71 -10.61
N GLU A 286 -18.43 -20.87 -10.61
CA GLU A 286 -19.29 -20.80 -9.42
C GLU A 286 -18.83 -21.75 -8.29
N ALA A 287 -18.42 -22.98 -8.61
CA ALA A 287 -17.97 -23.95 -7.59
C ALA A 287 -16.64 -23.56 -6.95
N HIS A 288 -15.68 -23.10 -7.77
CA HIS A 288 -14.39 -22.60 -7.27
C HIS A 288 -14.56 -21.31 -6.45
N LEU A 289 -15.45 -20.41 -6.87
CA LEU A 289 -15.77 -19.19 -6.10
C LEU A 289 -16.50 -19.48 -4.79
N TYR A 290 -17.45 -20.44 -4.76
CA TYR A 290 -18.05 -20.87 -3.50
C TYR A 290 -17.01 -21.41 -2.51
N ARG A 291 -16.01 -22.17 -2.98
CA ARG A 291 -14.88 -22.57 -2.13
C ARG A 291 -14.08 -21.38 -1.62
N ARG A 292 -13.82 -20.36 -2.44
CA ARG A 292 -13.18 -19.12 -1.96
C ARG A 292 -14.04 -18.41 -0.91
N VAL A 293 -15.37 -18.40 -1.05
CA VAL A 293 -16.29 -17.87 -0.02
C VAL A 293 -16.19 -18.64 1.29
N GLN A 294 -16.14 -19.98 1.25
CA GLN A 294 -15.88 -20.81 2.44
C GLN A 294 -14.48 -20.59 3.05
N GLN A 295 -13.54 -20.03 2.28
CA GLN A 295 -12.19 -19.66 2.71
C GLN A 295 -12.04 -18.17 3.08
N GLY A 296 -13.14 -17.39 3.11
CA GLY A 296 -13.16 -16.01 3.60
C GLY A 296 -13.42 -14.91 2.55
N MET A 297 -13.54 -15.25 1.26
CA MET A 297 -14.01 -14.29 0.23
C MET A 297 -15.45 -13.85 0.55
N LYS A 298 -15.77 -12.57 0.35
CA LYS A 298 -17.12 -12.06 0.61
C LYS A 298 -18.06 -12.49 -0.54
N PRO A 299 -19.32 -12.87 -0.25
CA PRO A 299 -20.26 -13.30 -1.29
C PRO A 299 -20.45 -12.31 -2.46
N HIS A 300 -20.36 -10.99 -2.22
CA HIS A 300 -20.46 -9.98 -3.28
C HIS A 300 -19.25 -9.95 -4.22
N GLU A 301 -18.04 -10.26 -3.74
CA GLU A 301 -16.83 -10.35 -4.57
C GLU A 301 -16.99 -11.47 -5.60
N ALA A 302 -17.42 -12.66 -5.13
CA ALA A 302 -17.74 -13.80 -5.98
C ALA A 302 -18.86 -13.47 -7.00
N ALA A 303 -19.88 -12.72 -6.58
CA ALA A 303 -20.99 -12.31 -7.45
C ALA A 303 -20.54 -11.36 -8.57
N ALA A 304 -19.68 -10.39 -8.25
CA ALA A 304 -19.15 -9.45 -9.23
C ALA A 304 -18.25 -10.15 -10.26
N ILE A 305 -17.38 -11.07 -9.82
CA ILE A 305 -16.57 -11.92 -10.71
C ILE A 305 -17.46 -12.72 -11.68
N LEU A 306 -18.57 -13.29 -11.18
CA LEU A 306 -19.53 -14.02 -12.01
C LEU A 306 -20.29 -13.13 -13.00
N LEU A 307 -20.64 -11.89 -12.64
CA LEU A 307 -21.22 -10.95 -13.60
C LEU A 307 -20.23 -10.65 -14.72
N THR A 308 -18.98 -10.30 -14.39
CA THR A 308 -17.95 -9.97 -15.38
C THR A 308 -17.71 -11.16 -16.31
N ALA A 309 -17.60 -12.38 -15.77
CA ALA A 309 -17.47 -13.60 -16.54
C ALA A 309 -18.69 -13.87 -17.46
N ARG A 310 -19.92 -13.61 -16.99
CA ARG A 310 -21.16 -13.77 -17.78
C ARG A 310 -21.40 -12.65 -18.81
N GLN A 311 -20.76 -11.50 -18.67
CA GLN A 311 -20.78 -10.43 -19.67
C GLN A 311 -19.82 -10.70 -20.84
N ASP A 312 -18.80 -11.54 -20.64
CA ASP A 312 -17.93 -12.01 -21.73
C ASP A 312 -18.67 -13.02 -22.63
N SER A 313 -19.21 -12.52 -23.74
CA SER A 313 -19.85 -13.33 -24.78
C SER A 313 -18.92 -14.34 -25.48
N SER A 314 -17.58 -14.24 -25.30
CA SER A 314 -16.62 -15.20 -25.87
C SER A 314 -16.39 -16.44 -24.99
N GLY A 315 -16.69 -16.35 -23.69
CA GLY A 315 -16.46 -17.40 -22.71
C GLY A 315 -14.98 -17.63 -22.32
N ILE A 316 -14.05 -16.89 -22.91
CA ILE A 316 -12.60 -17.00 -22.64
C ILE A 316 -12.31 -16.59 -21.19
N LEU A 317 -12.86 -15.46 -20.75
CA LEU A 317 -12.64 -14.94 -19.40
C LEU A 317 -13.20 -15.89 -18.33
N THR A 318 -14.31 -16.57 -18.62
CA THR A 318 -14.87 -17.59 -17.72
C THR A 318 -13.91 -18.77 -17.54
N GLU A 319 -13.25 -19.22 -18.62
CA GLU A 319 -12.30 -20.33 -18.59
C GLU A 319 -10.96 -19.95 -17.94
N GLU A 320 -10.46 -18.74 -18.20
CA GLU A 320 -9.27 -18.18 -17.55
C GLU A 320 -9.48 -18.03 -16.04
N LEU A 321 -10.57 -17.39 -15.62
CA LEU A 321 -10.91 -17.23 -14.20
C LEU A 321 -11.11 -18.60 -13.52
N ARG A 322 -11.79 -19.55 -14.19
CA ARG A 322 -11.91 -20.92 -13.67
C ARG A 322 -10.54 -21.54 -13.46
N THR A 323 -9.63 -21.41 -14.43
CA THR A 323 -8.26 -21.95 -14.35
C THR A 323 -7.48 -21.30 -13.20
N ILE A 324 -7.55 -19.98 -13.04
CA ILE A 324 -6.91 -19.23 -11.94
C ILE A 324 -7.42 -19.75 -10.58
N TYR A 325 -8.74 -19.82 -10.38
CA TYR A 325 -9.31 -20.30 -9.12
C TYR A 325 -9.25 -21.84 -8.95
N ALA A 326 -8.86 -22.59 -9.99
CA ALA A 326 -8.50 -24.01 -9.91
C ALA A 326 -7.00 -24.25 -9.62
N LEU A 327 -6.13 -23.29 -9.93
CA LEU A 327 -4.71 -23.33 -9.59
C LEU A 327 -4.44 -22.84 -8.17
N GLN A 328 -5.16 -21.80 -7.71
CA GLN A 328 -5.11 -21.32 -6.32
C GLN A 328 -5.64 -22.32 -5.27
N THR A 329 -6.15 -23.47 -5.70
CA THR A 329 -6.77 -24.48 -4.83
C THR A 329 -5.89 -25.66 -4.42
N PHE A 330 -4.66 -25.75 -4.92
CA PHE A 330 -3.69 -26.75 -4.49
C PHE A 330 -2.74 -26.19 -3.43
N SER A 331 -2.52 -26.94 -2.34
CA SER A 331 -1.42 -26.68 -1.41
C SER A 331 -0.08 -27.01 -2.07
N ASN A 332 0.98 -26.30 -1.68
CA ASN A 332 2.32 -26.34 -2.31
C ASN A 332 3.03 -27.70 -2.38
N GLU A 333 2.44 -28.79 -1.84
CA GLU A 333 3.09 -30.11 -1.77
C GLU A 333 2.80 -31.02 -2.99
N ASP A 334 1.75 -30.77 -3.79
CA ASP A 334 1.32 -31.67 -4.89
C ASP A 334 1.61 -31.17 -6.33
N CYS A 335 2.26 -30.01 -6.50
CA CYS A 335 2.52 -29.41 -7.83
C CYS A 335 3.71 -30.04 -8.58
N GLY A 336 3.60 -31.33 -8.93
CA GLY A 336 4.65 -32.08 -9.62
C GLY A 336 4.91 -31.69 -11.09
N ASP A 337 3.86 -31.46 -11.88
CA ASP A 337 3.95 -31.56 -13.36
C ASP A 337 3.53 -30.31 -14.18
N LEU A 338 3.34 -29.14 -13.56
CA LEU A 338 2.87 -27.91 -14.26
C LEU A 338 3.87 -26.73 -14.26
N LYS A 339 5.17 -27.01 -14.45
CA LYS A 339 6.25 -25.99 -14.51
C LYS A 339 6.29 -25.13 -15.80
N SER A 340 5.18 -24.96 -16.53
CA SER A 340 5.19 -24.35 -17.88
C SER A 340 4.30 -23.11 -18.04
N ILE A 341 3.84 -22.48 -16.96
CA ILE A 341 3.23 -21.13 -17.02
C ILE A 341 4.17 -20.18 -16.27
N SER A 342 4.88 -19.36 -17.03
CA SER A 342 5.81 -18.34 -16.54
C SER A 342 5.08 -17.24 -15.76
N GLY A 343 5.71 -16.69 -14.72
CA GLY A 343 5.13 -15.69 -13.80
C GLY A 343 4.91 -14.28 -14.37
N ASN A 344 4.35 -14.15 -15.58
CA ASN A 344 4.03 -12.86 -16.21
C ASN A 344 2.60 -12.37 -15.89
N ASP A 345 1.70 -13.23 -15.39
CA ASP A 345 0.26 -12.94 -15.27
C ASP A 345 -0.24 -12.63 -13.84
N LEU A 346 0.63 -12.22 -12.92
CA LEU A 346 0.17 -11.61 -11.65
C LEU A 346 -0.68 -10.35 -11.92
N TRP A 347 -0.28 -9.56 -12.92
CA TRP A 347 -1.01 -8.38 -13.39
C TRP A 347 -2.36 -8.69 -14.05
N ALA A 348 -2.64 -9.95 -14.42
CA ALA A 348 -3.96 -10.35 -14.93
C ALA A 348 -5.01 -10.40 -13.81
N LEU A 349 -4.59 -10.74 -12.57
CA LEU A 349 -5.43 -10.62 -11.38
C LEU A 349 -5.62 -9.15 -10.98
N ASP A 350 -4.60 -8.31 -11.14
CA ASP A 350 -4.73 -6.86 -10.92
C ASP A 350 -5.77 -6.23 -11.83
N ARG A 351 -5.86 -6.58 -13.12
CA ARG A 351 -6.92 -6.08 -14.03
C ARG A 351 -8.35 -6.37 -13.55
N VAL A 352 -8.56 -7.43 -12.78
CA VAL A 352 -9.87 -7.76 -12.18
C VAL A 352 -10.09 -7.02 -10.85
N GLN A 353 -9.04 -6.90 -10.02
CA GLN A 353 -9.09 -6.12 -8.77
C GLN A 353 -9.03 -4.59 -8.97
N GLU A 354 -8.59 -4.14 -10.14
CA GLU A 354 -8.74 -2.78 -10.65
C GLU A 354 -10.23 -2.45 -10.79
N TYR A 355 -10.97 -3.24 -11.57
CA TYR A 355 -12.40 -3.05 -11.79
C TYR A 355 -13.24 -3.14 -10.51
N LEU A 356 -12.99 -4.14 -9.65
CA LEU A 356 -13.78 -4.36 -8.44
C LEU A 356 -13.59 -3.26 -7.38
N TRP A 357 -12.34 -2.79 -7.20
CA TRP A 357 -12.04 -1.73 -6.24
C TRP A 357 -12.50 -0.36 -6.73
N ASP A 358 -12.40 -0.12 -8.04
CA ASP A 358 -12.78 1.16 -8.67
C ASP A 358 -14.29 1.42 -8.60
N ASP A 359 -15.15 0.40 -8.50
CA ASP A 359 -16.58 0.57 -8.22
C ASP A 359 -16.93 0.57 -6.72
N GLU A 360 -16.36 -0.33 -5.89
CA GLU A 360 -16.71 -0.36 -4.46
C GLU A 360 -16.21 0.86 -3.67
N GLN A 361 -14.98 1.33 -3.90
CA GLN A 361 -14.46 2.46 -3.14
C GLN A 361 -14.85 3.82 -3.70
N SER A 362 -15.07 3.95 -5.01
CA SER A 362 -15.57 5.23 -5.57
C SER A 362 -17.02 5.53 -5.13
N GLN A 363 -17.82 4.50 -4.85
CA GLN A 363 -19.13 4.65 -4.21
C GLN A 363 -19.05 4.96 -2.70
N ARG A 364 -17.90 4.70 -2.05
CA ARG A 364 -17.64 5.01 -0.64
C ARG A 364 -17.00 6.39 -0.41
N GLN A 365 -17.08 7.31 -1.38
CA GLN A 365 -16.64 8.69 -1.16
C GLN A 365 -17.25 9.25 0.14
N PRO A 366 -16.44 9.75 1.08
CA PRO A 366 -16.95 10.18 2.37
C PRO A 366 -17.92 11.35 2.22
N VAL A 367 -19.03 11.29 2.96
CA VAL A 367 -19.95 12.43 3.09
C VAL A 367 -19.16 13.62 3.65
N PRO A 368 -19.23 14.84 3.06
CA PRO A 368 -18.40 15.95 3.49
C PRO A 368 -18.56 16.28 4.99
N ALA A 369 -17.55 15.93 5.79
CA ALA A 369 -17.49 16.33 7.18
C ALA A 369 -17.45 17.87 7.26
N THR A 370 -18.32 18.45 8.09
CA THR A 370 -18.62 19.88 8.10
C THR A 370 -17.55 20.76 8.77
N GLN A 371 -16.38 20.21 9.10
CA GLN A 371 -15.34 20.88 9.89
C GLN A 371 -13.92 20.50 9.43
N SER A 372 -13.43 21.10 8.35
CA SER A 372 -11.99 21.38 8.18
C SER A 372 -11.75 22.88 8.40
N ARG A 373 -10.56 23.28 8.87
CA ARG A 373 -10.20 24.70 9.02
C ARG A 373 -10.14 25.45 7.68
N SER A 374 -10.03 24.75 6.55
CA SER A 374 -10.03 25.30 5.18
C SER A 374 -11.42 25.33 4.51
N GLY A 375 -12.41 24.60 5.06
CA GLY A 375 -13.74 24.45 4.45
C GLY A 375 -13.76 23.64 3.14
N ARG A 376 -12.64 23.02 2.76
CA ARG A 376 -12.51 22.16 1.57
C ARG A 376 -11.83 20.85 1.96
N MET A 377 -12.39 19.73 1.51
CA MET A 377 -11.76 18.39 1.52
C MET A 377 -11.86 17.72 0.13
N GLN A 378 -12.32 18.46 -0.87
CA GLN A 378 -12.49 17.98 -2.23
C GLN A 378 -11.22 18.32 -3.02
N PRO A 379 -10.63 17.35 -3.76
CA PRO A 379 -9.48 17.64 -4.61
C PRO A 379 -9.75 18.78 -5.59
N ALA A 380 -8.75 19.64 -5.81
CA ALA A 380 -8.78 20.58 -6.93
C ALA A 380 -8.92 19.77 -8.23
N ARG A 381 -9.68 20.23 -9.22
CA ARG A 381 -9.79 19.47 -10.48
C ARG A 381 -8.58 19.70 -11.39
N PRO A 382 -8.02 18.67 -12.04
CA PRO A 382 -6.92 18.85 -12.97
C PRO A 382 -7.37 19.65 -14.20
N ARG A 383 -6.55 20.59 -14.66
CA ARG A 383 -6.74 21.34 -15.90
C ARG A 383 -6.38 20.47 -17.12
N ILE A 384 -7.20 19.45 -17.36
CA ILE A 384 -7.12 18.60 -18.53
C ILE A 384 -7.79 19.34 -19.69
N ALA A 385 -7.00 19.88 -20.62
CA ALA A 385 -7.52 20.17 -21.95
C ALA A 385 -7.89 18.85 -22.64
N GLY A 386 -8.86 18.84 -23.56
CA GLY A 386 -9.26 17.66 -24.35
C GLY A 386 -8.19 17.14 -25.34
N LEU A 387 -6.92 17.37 -25.01
CA LEU A 387 -5.70 17.13 -25.78
C LEU A 387 -4.77 16.11 -25.09
N MET A 388 -4.91 15.90 -23.79
CA MET A 388 -4.06 15.01 -22.99
C MET A 388 -4.58 13.57 -23.06
N GLN A 389 -3.73 12.64 -23.51
CA GLN A 389 -4.07 11.22 -23.64
C GLN A 389 -3.48 10.33 -22.53
N LYS A 390 -2.47 10.81 -21.79
CA LYS A 390 -1.87 10.13 -20.64
C LYS A 390 -2.57 10.50 -19.34
N LEU A 391 -2.40 9.66 -18.31
CA LEU A 391 -2.85 9.96 -16.95
C LEU A 391 -2.29 11.30 -16.45
N PRO A 392 -3.08 12.13 -15.74
CA PRO A 392 -2.57 13.34 -15.12
C PRO A 392 -1.56 13.00 -14.02
N THR A 393 -0.36 13.60 -14.08
CA THR A 393 0.68 13.43 -13.06
C THR A 393 0.86 14.68 -12.22
N THR A 394 1.45 14.49 -11.04
CA THR A 394 1.79 15.55 -10.08
C THR A 394 3.31 15.51 -9.80
N HIS A 395 3.83 16.42 -8.97
CA HIS A 395 5.24 16.48 -8.54
C HIS A 395 6.32 16.62 -9.64
N LYS A 396 5.97 17.03 -10.87
CA LYS A 396 6.94 17.33 -11.95
C LYS A 396 7.14 18.83 -12.11
N TRP A 397 8.32 19.28 -12.55
CA TRP A 397 8.68 20.71 -12.62
C TRP A 397 7.72 21.59 -13.45
N TRP A 398 6.91 20.96 -14.31
CA TRP A 398 5.89 21.56 -15.18
C TRP A 398 4.45 21.44 -14.65
N THR A 399 4.21 20.78 -13.51
CA THR A 399 2.86 20.57 -12.97
C THR A 399 2.04 21.83 -12.72
N PRO A 400 2.59 23.04 -12.49
CA PRO A 400 1.80 24.27 -12.44
C PRO A 400 0.83 24.50 -13.61
N MET A 401 1.04 23.84 -14.76
CA MET A 401 0.11 23.84 -15.90
C MET A 401 -1.24 23.17 -15.63
N LEU A 402 -1.29 22.21 -14.69
CA LEU A 402 -2.47 21.39 -14.42
C LEU A 402 -3.35 21.95 -13.27
N TRP A 403 -2.94 23.01 -12.57
CA TRP A 403 -3.71 23.58 -11.45
C TRP A 403 -4.39 24.90 -11.82
N GLN A 404 -5.61 25.07 -11.32
CA GLN A 404 -6.37 26.32 -11.43
C GLN A 404 -6.04 27.23 -10.25
N ALA A 405 -5.22 28.25 -10.46
CA ALA A 405 -4.96 29.26 -9.43
C ALA A 405 -6.18 30.21 -9.31
N GLU A 406 -6.87 30.20 -8.17
CA GLU A 406 -8.13 30.94 -7.98
C GLU A 406 -7.99 32.47 -8.10
N GLU A 407 -6.77 33.01 -8.08
CA GLU A 407 -6.48 34.44 -8.23
C GLU A 407 -5.47 34.79 -9.36
N LYS A 408 -4.93 33.81 -10.10
CA LYS A 408 -3.93 34.02 -11.16
C LYS A 408 -4.36 33.35 -12.46
N GLN A 409 -4.47 34.12 -13.54
CA GLN A 409 -5.22 33.71 -14.75
C GLN A 409 -4.69 32.49 -15.55
N PHE A 410 -3.46 32.00 -15.34
CA PHE A 410 -2.86 30.96 -16.21
C PHE A 410 -2.10 29.84 -15.49
N CYS A 411 -0.88 30.07 -14.99
CA CYS A 411 -0.07 29.10 -14.22
C CYS A 411 1.02 29.80 -13.38
N GLU A 412 1.65 29.07 -12.47
CA GLU A 412 2.86 29.51 -11.76
C GLU A 412 4.14 29.31 -12.59
N ARG A 413 5.29 29.69 -12.02
CA ARG A 413 6.62 29.55 -12.63
C ARG A 413 7.08 28.10 -12.62
N MET A 414 7.68 27.67 -13.72
CA MET A 414 8.23 26.33 -13.91
C MET A 414 9.74 26.42 -14.13
N TYR A 415 10.51 25.50 -13.55
CA TYR A 415 11.98 25.54 -13.59
C TYR A 415 12.51 24.24 -14.22
N ALA A 416 12.76 24.25 -15.54
CA ALA A 416 13.29 23.08 -16.26
C ALA A 416 14.80 22.91 -16.09
N LEU A 417 15.51 24.03 -15.83
CA LEU A 417 16.96 24.15 -15.71
C LEU A 417 17.72 23.85 -17.03
N PRO A 418 18.60 24.76 -17.51
CA PRO A 418 18.84 26.12 -17.02
C PRO A 418 17.68 27.09 -17.33
N LEU A 419 16.78 26.75 -18.26
CA LEU A 419 15.64 27.58 -18.61
C LEU A 419 14.53 27.52 -17.55
N CYS A 420 13.82 28.65 -17.39
CA CYS A 420 12.58 28.74 -16.64
C CYS A 420 11.46 29.35 -17.49
N PHE A 421 10.21 29.04 -17.13
CA PHE A 421 9.03 29.26 -17.96
C PHE A 421 7.84 29.77 -17.15
N GLN A 422 6.98 30.58 -17.77
CA GLN A 422 5.65 30.92 -17.25
C GLN A 422 4.68 31.14 -18.41
N ALA A 423 3.63 30.32 -18.51
CA ALA A 423 2.64 30.45 -19.57
C ALA A 423 1.78 31.70 -19.41
N THR A 424 1.30 32.20 -20.55
CA THR A 424 0.40 33.34 -20.68
C THR A 424 -0.73 32.96 -21.64
N LYS A 425 -1.76 33.81 -21.74
CA LYS A 425 -2.90 33.60 -22.64
C LYS A 425 -2.51 33.19 -24.06
N SER A 426 -1.53 33.86 -24.66
CA SER A 426 -1.17 33.74 -26.08
C SER A 426 0.27 33.27 -26.34
N GLY A 427 0.96 32.75 -25.32
CA GLY A 427 2.30 32.17 -25.47
C GLY A 427 3.06 32.02 -24.17
N MET A 428 4.40 32.01 -24.25
CA MET A 428 5.29 31.60 -23.17
C MET A 428 6.31 32.71 -22.82
N LYS A 429 6.43 33.03 -21.52
CA LYS A 429 7.59 33.76 -21.00
C LYS A 429 8.74 32.79 -20.77
N ILE A 430 9.94 33.19 -21.16
CA ILE A 430 11.17 32.39 -21.06
C ILE A 430 12.22 33.22 -20.30
N GLY A 431 13.00 32.55 -19.47
CA GLY A 431 14.01 33.15 -18.61
C GLY A 431 15.22 32.26 -18.37
N TYR A 432 16.33 32.87 -17.96
CA TYR A 432 17.52 32.18 -17.45
C TYR A 432 17.90 32.71 -16.05
N PRO A 433 17.56 31.98 -14.97
CA PRO A 433 17.98 32.30 -13.61
C PRO A 433 19.50 32.12 -13.47
N ARG A 434 20.20 33.22 -13.20
CA ARG A 434 21.68 33.27 -13.24
C ARG A 434 22.34 34.04 -12.10
N ALA A 435 21.56 34.83 -11.36
CA ALA A 435 22.03 35.64 -10.25
C ALA A 435 21.47 35.08 -8.94
N VAL A 436 22.36 34.61 -8.07
CA VAL A 436 22.01 34.21 -6.70
C VAL A 436 21.56 35.43 -5.90
N GLN A 437 20.44 35.30 -5.23
CA GLN A 437 19.95 36.21 -4.20
C GLN A 437 19.95 35.46 -2.87
N ILE A 438 20.46 36.09 -1.82
CA ILE A 438 20.43 35.55 -0.46
C ILE A 438 19.63 36.51 0.43
N THR A 439 18.75 35.96 1.27
CA THR A 439 17.95 36.76 2.20
C THR A 439 18.84 37.48 3.23
N PRO A 440 18.43 38.65 3.77
CA PRO A 440 19.26 39.40 4.72
C PRO A 440 19.61 38.67 6.03
N ASP A 441 18.81 37.67 6.41
CA ASP A 441 19.05 36.78 7.56
C ASP A 441 20.00 35.60 7.24
N ASN A 442 20.43 35.49 5.98
CA ASN A 442 21.28 34.41 5.46
C ASN A 442 20.69 33.00 5.70
N ARG A 443 19.35 32.86 5.70
CA ARG A 443 18.67 31.55 5.84
C ARG A 443 18.12 30.97 4.54
N THR A 444 17.98 31.76 3.48
CA THR A 444 17.47 31.30 2.18
C THR A 444 18.34 31.86 1.04
N PHE A 445 18.63 31.03 0.04
CA PHE A 445 19.22 31.47 -1.23
C PHE A 445 18.36 31.01 -2.42
N GLU A 446 18.30 31.81 -3.47
CA GLU A 446 17.54 31.54 -4.69
C GLU A 446 18.24 32.07 -5.95
N LEU A 447 18.07 31.37 -7.06
CA LEU A 447 18.16 31.90 -8.41
C LEU A 447 16.71 32.10 -8.90
N PRO A 448 16.09 33.25 -8.64
CA PRO A 448 14.67 33.46 -8.94
C PRO A 448 14.42 33.53 -10.45
N PHE A 449 13.18 33.22 -10.86
CA PHE A 449 12.70 33.43 -12.22
C PHE A 449 12.98 34.88 -12.70
N LEU A 450 13.84 35.01 -13.73
CA LEU A 450 14.10 36.26 -14.44
C LEU A 450 13.33 36.24 -15.76
N HIS A 451 12.47 37.23 -16.00
CA HIS A 451 11.74 37.34 -17.28
C HIS A 451 12.64 38.03 -18.32
N ASP A 452 13.31 37.26 -19.16
CA ASP A 452 14.20 37.81 -20.19
C ASP A 452 13.46 38.07 -21.52
N LEU A 453 12.56 37.16 -21.94
CA LEU A 453 11.78 37.29 -23.19
C LEU A 453 10.38 36.63 -23.15
N THR A 454 9.54 36.96 -24.12
CA THR A 454 8.22 36.34 -24.35
C THR A 454 8.06 35.96 -25.82
N LEU A 455 7.74 34.71 -26.12
CA LEU A 455 7.23 34.30 -27.43
C LEU A 455 5.69 34.30 -27.38
N ARG A 456 5.05 35.03 -28.29
CA ARG A 456 3.58 35.15 -28.37
C ARG A 456 3.05 34.98 -29.78
N LEU A 457 1.84 34.42 -29.90
CA LEU A 457 0.97 34.59 -31.05
C LEU A 457 0.58 36.08 -31.15
N ALA A 458 0.69 36.66 -32.35
CA ALA A 458 0.53 38.11 -32.56
C ALA A 458 -0.93 38.58 -32.64
N GLU A 459 -1.89 37.65 -32.74
CA GLU A 459 -3.32 37.91 -32.69
C GLU A 459 -3.90 37.37 -31.36
N ASP A 460 -4.86 38.10 -30.77
CA ASP A 460 -5.34 37.93 -29.38
C ASP A 460 -6.21 36.67 -29.14
N GLU A 461 -6.15 35.69 -30.04
CA GLU A 461 -7.06 34.55 -30.18
C GLU A 461 -6.39 33.18 -30.02
N ALA A 462 -5.69 32.96 -28.90
CA ALA A 462 -5.66 31.62 -28.33
C ALA A 462 -7.02 31.37 -27.64
N VAL A 463 -7.74 30.36 -28.11
CA VAL A 463 -9.07 29.93 -27.62
C VAL A 463 -8.93 28.91 -26.49
N SER A 464 -7.93 28.02 -26.58
CA SER A 464 -7.62 27.00 -25.58
C SER A 464 -6.11 26.96 -25.27
N PHE A 465 -5.78 26.41 -24.10
CA PHE A 465 -4.40 26.17 -23.65
C PHE A 465 -4.36 25.01 -22.63
N GLY A 466 -3.40 24.10 -22.80
CA GLY A 466 -3.13 23.01 -21.85
C GLY A 466 -1.96 22.10 -22.25
N VAL A 467 -1.68 21.11 -21.41
CA VAL A 467 -0.71 20.03 -21.69
C VAL A 467 -1.32 19.05 -22.70
N GLN A 468 -0.53 18.62 -23.68
CA GLN A 468 -0.89 17.60 -24.66
C GLN A 468 -0.23 16.25 -24.33
N ASP A 469 1.07 16.27 -24.02
CA ASP A 469 1.84 15.08 -23.73
C ASP A 469 2.99 15.40 -22.75
N TYR A 470 3.56 14.36 -22.15
CA TYR A 470 4.74 14.46 -21.29
C TYR A 470 5.54 13.16 -21.28
N SER A 471 6.78 13.25 -20.81
CA SER A 471 7.64 12.11 -20.46
C SER A 471 8.27 12.38 -19.10
N ASP A 472 9.26 11.58 -18.72
CA ASP A 472 9.97 11.75 -17.45
C ASP A 472 10.63 13.13 -17.36
N ARG A 473 11.14 13.66 -18.49
CA ARG A 473 11.82 14.96 -18.53
C ARG A 473 11.15 16.00 -19.43
N THR A 474 10.22 15.61 -20.31
CA THR A 474 9.58 16.56 -21.27
C THR A 474 8.15 16.92 -20.92
N VAL A 475 7.73 18.11 -21.34
CA VAL A 475 6.32 18.51 -21.41
C VAL A 475 6.02 19.16 -22.75
N ASP A 476 4.92 18.73 -23.36
CA ASP A 476 4.35 19.29 -24.58
C ASP A 476 3.12 20.11 -24.23
N VAL A 477 3.15 21.38 -24.60
CA VAL A 477 2.13 22.37 -24.21
C VAL A 477 1.61 23.07 -25.45
N VAL A 478 0.28 23.18 -25.57
CA VAL A 478 -0.40 23.66 -26.77
C VAL A 478 -1.18 24.94 -26.49
N TRP A 479 -1.13 25.87 -27.44
CA TRP A 479 -2.07 26.97 -27.60
C TRP A 479 -2.82 26.77 -28.93
N GLU A 480 -4.15 26.67 -28.89
CA GLU A 480 -4.98 26.54 -30.09
C GLU A 480 -5.76 27.83 -30.32
N GLY A 481 -5.63 28.41 -31.50
CA GLY A 481 -6.49 29.45 -32.03
C GLY A 481 -7.48 28.92 -33.07
N LYS A 482 -8.28 29.79 -33.68
CA LYS A 482 -9.34 29.36 -34.64
C LYS A 482 -8.82 28.60 -35.86
N ASN A 483 -7.68 29.01 -36.41
CA ASN A 483 -7.08 28.46 -37.64
C ASN A 483 -5.59 28.14 -37.48
N GLN A 484 -5.06 28.18 -36.25
CA GLN A 484 -3.64 28.06 -35.97
C GLN A 484 -3.41 27.30 -34.65
N ARG A 485 -2.33 26.52 -34.59
CA ARG A 485 -1.87 25.84 -33.38
C ARG A 485 -0.39 26.14 -33.18
N MET A 486 0.01 26.35 -31.93
CA MET A 486 1.40 26.39 -31.51
C MET A 486 1.61 25.33 -30.44
N THR A 487 2.54 24.41 -30.68
CA THR A 487 2.98 23.45 -29.67
C THR A 487 4.41 23.78 -29.25
N MET A 488 4.66 23.80 -27.94
CA MET A 488 5.96 23.94 -27.31
C MET A 488 6.37 22.61 -26.70
N ARG A 489 7.60 22.15 -26.96
CA ARG A 489 8.29 21.13 -26.16
C ARG A 489 9.41 21.76 -25.36
N ALA A 490 9.38 21.54 -24.05
CA ALA A 490 10.48 21.83 -23.14
C ALA A 490 10.99 20.52 -22.53
N VAL A 491 12.29 20.46 -22.26
CA VAL A 491 12.99 19.29 -21.71
C VAL A 491 13.78 19.73 -20.47
N GLN A 492 13.61 19.03 -19.36
CA GLN A 492 14.36 19.26 -18.13
C GLN A 492 15.86 19.02 -18.39
N GLY A 493 16.71 19.91 -17.92
CA GLY A 493 18.14 19.84 -18.20
C GLY A 493 18.53 20.28 -19.62
N CYS A 494 17.63 20.83 -20.44
CA CYS A 494 17.97 21.28 -21.78
C CYS A 494 18.08 22.81 -21.85
N PRO A 495 19.16 23.39 -22.42
CA PRO A 495 19.27 24.83 -22.63
C PRO A 495 18.39 25.35 -23.79
N SER A 496 17.45 24.54 -24.28
CA SER A 496 16.67 24.78 -25.49
C SER A 496 15.18 24.54 -25.25
N VAL A 497 14.34 25.36 -25.88
CA VAL A 497 12.89 25.15 -25.97
C VAL A 497 12.47 25.20 -27.44
N HIS A 498 11.63 24.25 -27.84
CA HIS A 498 11.28 23.98 -29.24
C HIS A 498 9.81 24.30 -29.49
N PHE A 499 9.51 24.99 -30.58
CA PHE A 499 8.15 25.35 -30.99
C PHE A 499 7.88 24.92 -32.43
N TRP A 500 6.69 24.41 -32.70
CA TRP A 500 6.20 24.12 -34.05
C TRP A 500 4.73 24.49 -34.22
N PHE A 501 4.30 24.60 -35.48
CA PHE A 501 3.06 25.28 -35.84
C PHE A 501 2.22 24.48 -36.84
N GLU A 502 0.91 24.55 -36.68
CA GLU A 502 -0.08 24.07 -37.66
C GLU A 502 -0.94 25.26 -38.08
N GLY A 503 -1.19 25.43 -39.39
CA GLY A 503 -1.89 26.60 -39.92
C GLY A 503 -0.99 27.83 -40.10
N PRO A 504 -1.52 28.92 -40.71
CA PRO A 504 -0.79 30.18 -40.89
C PRO A 504 -0.77 31.00 -39.59
N SER A 505 0.40 31.47 -39.20
CA SER A 505 0.58 32.24 -37.95
C SER A 505 1.46 33.48 -38.12
N HIS A 506 1.30 34.41 -37.18
CA HIS A 506 2.23 35.51 -36.93
C HIS A 506 2.69 35.43 -35.49
N LEU A 507 4.01 35.51 -35.27
CA LEU A 507 4.60 35.47 -33.93
C LEU A 507 5.41 36.73 -33.68
N ASP A 508 5.50 37.11 -32.41
CA ASP A 508 6.48 38.07 -31.92
C ASP A 508 7.30 37.41 -30.80
N ILE A 509 8.61 37.65 -30.83
CA ILE A 509 9.53 37.37 -29.72
C ILE A 509 9.95 38.74 -29.16
N SER A 510 9.37 39.11 -28.01
CA SER A 510 9.61 40.40 -27.35
C SER A 510 10.49 40.23 -26.12
N PHE A 511 11.59 40.97 -26.06
CA PHE A 511 12.54 40.99 -24.95
C PHE A 511 12.21 42.10 -23.96
N GLU A 512 12.44 41.85 -22.66
CA GLU A 512 12.16 42.83 -21.60
C GLU A 512 13.11 44.05 -21.71
N HIS A 513 14.33 43.84 -22.20
CA HIS A 513 15.36 44.87 -22.33
C HIS A 513 15.73 45.14 -23.79
N THR A 514 16.36 46.30 -24.03
CA THR A 514 16.93 46.63 -25.35
C THR A 514 17.90 45.54 -25.77
N THR A 515 17.66 44.98 -26.94
CA THR A 515 18.30 43.76 -27.44
C THR A 515 18.98 44.05 -28.77
N HIS A 516 20.22 43.59 -28.92
CA HIS A 516 20.95 43.63 -30.18
C HIS A 516 20.75 42.31 -30.94
N PHE A 517 20.26 42.40 -32.18
CA PHE A 517 20.02 41.25 -33.05
C PHE A 517 21.07 41.18 -34.15
N SER A 518 21.67 40.01 -34.35
CA SER A 518 22.63 39.74 -35.44
C SER A 518 22.35 38.38 -36.07
N ALA A 519 22.24 38.33 -37.39
CA ALA A 519 22.07 37.09 -38.14
C ALA A 519 23.33 36.21 -38.06
N CYS A 520 23.15 34.89 -38.02
CA CYS A 520 24.24 33.93 -38.20
C CYS A 520 24.63 33.83 -39.70
N PRO A 521 25.86 33.36 -40.02
CA PRO A 521 26.38 33.36 -41.40
C PRO A 521 25.51 32.63 -42.45
N ASP A 522 24.74 31.63 -42.01
CA ASP A 522 23.91 30.79 -42.89
C ASP A 522 22.43 31.25 -42.98
N ASP A 523 22.07 32.38 -42.35
CA ASP A 523 20.73 33.00 -42.33
C ASP A 523 19.56 32.04 -41.96
N GLN A 524 19.82 31.12 -41.04
CA GLN A 524 18.83 30.21 -40.41
C GLN A 524 18.71 30.40 -38.89
N ALA A 525 19.49 31.33 -38.33
CA ALA A 525 19.45 31.66 -36.91
C ALA A 525 19.83 33.12 -36.64
N ILE A 526 19.39 33.65 -35.50
CA ILE A 526 19.68 34.99 -35.01
C ILE A 526 20.24 34.88 -33.60
N ILE A 527 21.33 35.60 -33.35
CA ILE A 527 21.84 35.85 -32.00
C ILE A 527 21.15 37.12 -31.48
N ALA A 528 20.48 37.00 -30.34
CA ALA A 528 19.84 38.09 -29.62
C ALA A 528 20.58 38.32 -28.29
N THR A 529 21.30 39.44 -28.17
CA THR A 529 22.02 39.83 -26.94
C THR A 529 21.17 40.84 -26.16
N SER A 530 20.69 40.46 -24.98
CA SER A 530 19.85 41.27 -24.11
C SER A 530 20.49 41.38 -22.73
N LYS A 531 20.86 42.61 -22.33
CA LYS A 531 21.78 42.87 -21.20
C LYS A 531 23.06 42.02 -21.28
N ASP A 532 23.14 41.00 -20.42
CA ASP A 532 24.24 40.10 -20.11
C ASP A 532 23.99 38.67 -20.62
N VAL A 533 22.84 38.41 -21.26
CA VAL A 533 22.46 37.08 -21.76
C VAL A 533 22.30 37.07 -23.27
N GLN A 534 22.67 35.94 -23.85
CA GLN A 534 22.61 35.71 -25.28
C GLN A 534 21.72 34.51 -25.58
N TYR A 535 20.76 34.73 -26.48
CA TYR A 535 19.87 33.71 -26.99
C TYR A 535 20.19 33.44 -28.46
N LEU A 536 20.18 32.17 -28.85
CA LEU A 536 20.16 31.77 -30.26
C LEU A 536 18.73 31.40 -30.63
N ILE A 537 18.17 32.08 -31.63
CA ILE A 537 16.84 31.82 -32.17
C ILE A 537 17.04 31.16 -33.53
N CYS A 538 16.91 29.85 -33.59
CA CYS A 538 16.94 29.05 -34.82
C CYS A 538 15.53 28.97 -35.40
N TYR A 539 15.39 29.00 -36.73
CA TYR A 539 14.07 28.95 -37.38
C TYR A 539 14.09 28.15 -38.69
N LYS A 540 12.97 27.46 -38.97
CA LYS A 540 12.78 26.62 -40.15
C LYS A 540 11.45 26.95 -40.82
N GLY A 541 11.48 27.13 -42.13
CA GLY A 541 10.27 27.29 -42.95
C GLY A 541 9.49 28.60 -42.75
N CYS A 542 10.07 29.58 -42.05
CA CYS A 542 9.55 30.93 -41.82
C CYS A 542 10.70 31.97 -41.97
N SER A 543 10.37 33.25 -41.88
CA SER A 543 11.32 34.37 -41.97
C SER A 543 11.15 35.33 -40.78
N TRP A 544 12.06 36.29 -40.63
CA TRP A 544 12.08 37.23 -39.52
C TRP A 544 12.20 38.69 -39.97
N GLU A 545 11.72 39.60 -39.13
CA GLU A 545 11.96 41.05 -39.26
C GLU A 545 12.21 41.65 -37.87
N CYS A 546 13.22 42.52 -37.76
CA CYS A 546 13.42 43.32 -36.56
C CYS A 546 12.39 44.46 -36.56
N LYS A 547 11.38 44.41 -35.69
CA LYS A 547 10.33 45.44 -35.60
C LYS A 547 10.83 46.70 -34.91
N ASP A 548 11.57 46.49 -33.84
CA ASP A 548 12.14 47.52 -32.97
C ASP A 548 13.33 46.93 -32.19
N ASN A 549 13.98 47.73 -31.34
CA ASN A 549 15.14 47.29 -30.55
C ASN A 549 14.81 46.37 -29.36
N LYS A 550 13.62 45.75 -29.32
CA LYS A 550 13.19 44.74 -28.35
C LYS A 550 12.42 43.57 -28.98
N THR A 551 11.88 43.72 -30.20
CA THR A 551 10.91 42.77 -30.77
C THR A 551 11.34 42.24 -32.12
N LEU A 552 11.46 40.92 -32.19
CA LEU A 552 11.60 40.16 -33.43
C LEU A 552 10.21 39.67 -33.89
N GLY A 553 9.76 40.09 -35.07
CA GLY A 553 8.57 39.55 -35.72
C GLY A 553 8.92 38.32 -36.56
N VAL A 554 8.23 37.19 -36.36
CA VAL A 554 8.36 36.00 -37.21
C VAL A 554 7.20 35.97 -38.21
N ARG A 555 7.51 35.68 -39.47
CA ARG A 555 6.65 35.85 -40.65
C ARG A 555 6.64 34.60 -41.53
N GLY A 556 5.54 34.41 -42.25
CA GLY A 556 5.36 33.23 -43.12
C GLY A 556 5.34 31.90 -42.35
N VAL A 557 5.00 31.93 -41.04
CA VAL A 557 4.83 30.72 -40.24
C VAL A 557 3.62 29.96 -40.79
N LYS A 558 3.83 28.67 -41.03
CA LYS A 558 2.89 27.74 -41.67
C LYS A 558 3.05 26.35 -41.04
N HIS A 559 2.30 25.37 -41.54
CA HIS A 559 2.55 23.97 -41.24
C HIS A 559 4.03 23.61 -41.51
N ASP A 560 4.62 22.80 -40.63
CA ASP A 560 6.05 22.43 -40.56
C ASP A 560 7.04 23.56 -40.28
N SER A 561 6.59 24.80 -40.06
CA SER A 561 7.47 25.83 -39.49
C SER A 561 7.89 25.43 -38.08
N ALA A 562 9.13 25.76 -37.71
CA ALA A 562 9.65 25.55 -36.37
C ALA A 562 10.50 26.75 -35.91
N VAL A 563 10.52 26.99 -34.60
CA VAL A 563 11.38 27.97 -33.93
C VAL A 563 11.98 27.29 -32.70
N THR A 564 13.30 27.32 -32.56
CA THR A 564 14.00 26.83 -31.37
C THR A 564 14.72 28.00 -30.71
N ILE A 565 14.51 28.19 -29.41
CA ILE A 565 15.19 29.22 -28.61
C ILE A 565 16.15 28.52 -27.68
N HIS A 566 17.44 28.85 -27.79
CA HIS A 566 18.50 28.38 -26.91
C HIS A 566 19.00 29.52 -26.03
N VAL A 567 19.31 29.26 -24.76
CA VAL A 567 20.16 30.13 -23.95
C VAL A 567 21.61 29.70 -24.08
N LEU A 568 22.51 30.63 -24.41
CA LEU A 568 23.93 30.34 -24.57
C LEU A 568 24.68 30.59 -23.25
N PRO A 569 25.68 29.76 -22.89
CA PRO A 569 26.47 29.98 -21.69
C PRO A 569 27.57 31.04 -21.94
N ASP A 570 28.21 31.00 -23.12
CA ASP A 570 29.12 32.02 -23.68
C ASP A 570 29.25 31.81 -25.22
N LEU A 571 29.62 32.86 -25.97
CA LEU A 571 29.63 32.87 -27.45
C LEU A 571 31.02 32.72 -28.10
N GLU A 572 31.71 31.58 -27.92
CA GLU A 572 32.98 31.32 -28.62
C GLU A 572 33.02 30.04 -29.47
N GLY A 573 33.58 30.20 -30.68
CA GLY A 573 34.16 29.11 -31.48
C GLY A 573 33.22 27.97 -31.87
N THR A 574 33.58 26.75 -31.46
CA THR A 574 32.92 25.50 -31.87
C THR A 574 31.56 25.28 -31.21
N LEU A 575 31.32 25.89 -30.04
CA LEU A 575 30.09 25.65 -29.26
C LEU A 575 28.82 26.06 -30.04
N LEU A 576 28.86 27.18 -30.75
CA LEU A 576 27.75 27.67 -31.58
C LEU A 576 27.28 26.64 -32.62
N LYS A 577 28.18 25.77 -33.11
CA LYS A 577 27.81 24.71 -34.07
C LYS A 577 26.89 23.67 -33.44
N HIS A 578 27.14 23.25 -32.20
CA HIS A 578 26.28 22.29 -31.51
C HIS A 578 24.86 22.85 -31.33
N PHE A 579 24.75 24.13 -30.93
CA PHE A 579 23.46 24.81 -30.82
C PHE A 579 22.74 24.96 -32.18
N LEU A 580 23.45 25.34 -33.25
CA LEU A 580 22.87 25.41 -34.59
C LEU A 580 22.38 24.04 -35.08
N LEU A 581 23.12 22.96 -34.82
CA LEU A 581 22.68 21.59 -35.14
C LEU A 581 21.44 21.20 -34.33
N GLN A 582 21.38 21.49 -33.02
CA GLN A 582 20.19 21.18 -32.23
C GLN A 582 18.98 22.03 -32.62
N GLY A 583 19.19 23.25 -33.09
CA GLY A 583 18.12 24.14 -33.56
C GLY A 583 17.25 23.53 -34.66
N THR A 584 17.79 22.57 -35.43
CA THR A 584 17.08 21.85 -36.51
C THR A 584 16.47 20.51 -36.07
N ARG A 585 16.83 20.00 -34.87
CA ARG A 585 16.34 18.74 -34.28
C ARG A 585 15.17 18.99 -33.33
N ARG A 586 14.31 17.98 -33.14
CA ARG A 586 13.24 17.98 -32.15
C ARG A 586 13.46 16.83 -31.17
N PRO A 587 13.83 17.11 -29.90
CA PRO A 587 14.13 16.07 -28.93
C PRO A 587 12.88 15.25 -28.59
N VAL A 588 13.05 13.94 -28.54
CA VAL A 588 12.10 12.98 -27.96
C VAL A 588 12.85 12.20 -26.88
N ASP A 589 12.43 12.37 -25.64
CA ASP A 589 12.96 11.63 -24.48
C ASP A 589 12.42 10.19 -24.52
N LYS A 590 13.29 9.20 -24.32
CA LYS A 590 12.86 7.80 -24.10
C LYS A 590 12.50 7.54 -22.63
N GLY A 591 12.75 8.52 -21.75
CA GLY A 591 12.63 8.39 -20.31
C GLY A 591 13.95 7.89 -19.69
N PHE A 592 13.86 7.48 -18.43
CA PHE A 592 14.95 6.79 -17.74
C PHE A 592 14.64 5.29 -17.54
N GLU A 593 15.70 4.50 -17.51
CA GLU A 593 15.69 3.09 -17.09
C GLU A 593 16.69 2.94 -15.94
N TRP A 594 16.55 1.91 -15.11
CA TRP A 594 17.49 1.66 -14.01
C TRP A 594 17.86 0.17 -13.90
N GLU A 595 19.09 -0.06 -13.47
CA GLU A 595 19.59 -1.39 -13.12
C GLU A 595 20.09 -1.37 -11.67
N VAL A 596 19.67 -2.37 -10.89
CA VAL A 596 20.23 -2.66 -9.57
C VAL A 596 21.13 -3.88 -9.74
N ASP A 597 22.44 -3.67 -9.72
CA ASP A 597 23.36 -4.80 -9.74
C ASP A 597 23.40 -5.44 -8.34
N HIS A 598 23.18 -6.75 -8.31
CA HIS A 598 23.24 -7.58 -7.11
C HIS A 598 24.61 -8.27 -6.96
N SER A 599 25.44 -8.25 -8.00
CA SER A 599 26.80 -8.77 -8.07
C SER A 599 27.86 -7.68 -7.86
N GLU A 600 27.88 -6.62 -8.68
CA GLU A 600 28.56 -5.37 -8.32
C GLU A 600 27.64 -4.48 -7.48
N LYS A 601 28.22 -3.64 -6.61
CA LYS A 601 27.46 -2.89 -5.61
C LYS A 601 27.07 -1.50 -6.11
N ARG A 602 26.32 -1.47 -7.21
CA ARG A 602 25.91 -0.24 -7.92
C ARG A 602 24.40 -0.19 -8.17
N VAL A 603 23.92 1.04 -8.34
CA VAL A 603 22.63 1.34 -8.96
C VAL A 603 22.93 2.27 -10.12
N GLN A 604 22.51 1.92 -11.33
CA GLN A 604 22.72 2.71 -12.53
C GLN A 604 21.38 3.27 -12.99
N MET A 605 21.34 4.57 -13.34
CA MET A 605 20.20 5.18 -14.04
C MET A 605 20.64 5.62 -15.44
N HIS A 606 19.96 5.12 -16.46
CA HIS A 606 20.24 5.41 -17.87
C HIS A 606 19.24 6.42 -18.41
N PHE A 607 19.70 7.40 -19.18
CA PHE A 607 18.85 8.44 -19.80
C PHE A 607 19.14 8.48 -21.31
N ALA A 608 18.11 8.44 -22.15
CA ALA A 608 18.27 8.42 -23.60
C ALA A 608 17.32 9.39 -24.34
N MET A 609 17.84 9.99 -25.40
CA MET A 609 17.12 10.94 -26.28
C MET A 609 17.37 10.61 -27.75
N HIS A 610 16.35 10.82 -28.56
CA HIS A 610 16.40 10.68 -30.02
C HIS A 610 15.68 11.85 -30.70
N ASN A 611 15.82 11.94 -32.02
CA ASN A 611 15.12 12.93 -32.85
C ASN A 611 13.76 12.38 -33.29
N ASP A 612 12.78 13.25 -33.53
CA ASP A 612 11.48 12.82 -34.11
C ASP A 612 11.62 12.32 -35.55
N ASP A 613 12.55 12.92 -36.29
CA ASP A 613 13.04 12.46 -37.59
C ASP A 613 14.19 11.45 -37.40
N GLU A 614 13.85 10.15 -37.42
CA GLU A 614 14.82 9.05 -37.29
C GLU A 614 15.93 9.06 -38.37
N SER A 615 15.75 9.78 -39.49
CA SER A 615 16.80 9.92 -40.52
C SER A 615 17.95 10.84 -40.09
N GLN A 616 17.78 11.62 -39.02
CA GLN A 616 18.74 12.59 -38.51
C GLN A 616 19.42 12.10 -37.22
N SER A 617 20.59 11.47 -37.36
CA SER A 617 21.43 11.04 -36.23
C SER A 617 22.21 12.16 -35.55
N GLY A 618 22.44 12.03 -34.24
CA GLY A 618 23.39 12.82 -33.45
C GLY A 618 22.86 13.16 -32.05
N GLY A 619 23.73 13.71 -31.19
CA GLY A 619 23.41 14.02 -29.80
C GLY A 619 22.46 15.20 -29.60
N PHE A 620 22.13 15.44 -28.33
CA PHE A 620 21.40 16.59 -27.85
C PHE A 620 22.20 17.27 -26.74
N LEU A 621 22.17 18.61 -26.72
CA LEU A 621 22.72 19.40 -25.64
C LEU A 621 21.88 19.18 -24.37
N GLN A 622 22.55 18.63 -23.36
CA GLN A 622 22.00 18.35 -22.04
C GLN A 622 22.94 18.97 -21.00
N ALA A 623 22.38 19.68 -20.02
CA ALA A 623 23.09 20.44 -18.99
C ALA A 623 22.96 19.70 -17.65
N LEU A 624 23.77 18.66 -17.46
CA LEU A 624 23.67 17.73 -16.34
C LEU A 624 23.87 18.43 -14.98
N LEU A 625 23.14 18.01 -13.96
CA LEU A 625 23.27 18.48 -12.58
C LEU A 625 24.52 17.89 -11.89
N PRO A 626 25.02 18.51 -10.79
CA PRO A 626 26.18 18.00 -10.03
C PRO A 626 26.12 16.56 -9.53
N HIS A 627 24.93 16.00 -9.30
CA HIS A 627 24.83 14.60 -8.93
C HIS A 627 24.99 13.65 -10.14
N GLN A 628 24.68 14.13 -11.36
CA GLN A 628 24.69 13.37 -12.60
C GLN A 628 26.09 13.35 -13.21
N TRP A 629 26.66 14.53 -13.55
CA TRP A 629 27.95 14.57 -14.26
C TRP A 629 29.10 14.00 -13.43
N ARG A 630 29.05 14.14 -12.10
CA ARG A 630 30.05 13.61 -11.16
C ARG A 630 30.04 12.08 -11.05
N ARG A 631 28.94 11.45 -11.51
CA ARG A 631 28.68 10.01 -11.53
C ARG A 631 28.51 9.44 -12.94
N SER A 632 28.83 10.24 -13.97
CA SER A 632 28.77 9.82 -15.38
C SER A 632 30.19 9.65 -15.92
N SER A 633 30.39 8.72 -16.86
CA SER A 633 31.67 8.52 -17.54
C SER A 633 31.57 8.87 -19.04
N GLY A 634 32.71 9.07 -19.71
CA GLY A 634 32.77 9.34 -21.16
C GLY A 634 32.29 10.72 -21.62
N LEU A 635 31.87 11.60 -20.70
CA LEU A 635 31.34 12.93 -21.03
C LEU A 635 32.43 13.92 -21.48
N VAL A 636 32.08 14.79 -22.44
CA VAL A 636 32.89 15.94 -22.85
C VAL A 636 32.14 17.22 -22.52
N ALA A 637 32.67 18.01 -21.59
CA ALA A 637 32.10 19.30 -21.20
C ALA A 637 32.27 20.34 -22.32
N LEU A 638 31.17 20.99 -22.68
CA LEU A 638 31.07 22.03 -23.73
C LEU A 638 30.86 23.44 -23.16
N GLY A 639 30.49 23.55 -21.88
CA GLY A 639 30.14 24.79 -21.20
C GLY A 639 29.46 24.50 -19.88
N HIS A 640 29.02 25.54 -19.18
CA HIS A 640 28.36 25.41 -17.88
C HIS A 640 27.21 26.40 -17.69
N TYR A 641 26.25 26.06 -16.84
CA TYR A 641 25.17 26.96 -16.42
C TYR A 641 25.07 27.02 -14.89
N ALA A 642 24.69 28.19 -14.38
CA ALA A 642 24.36 28.33 -12.96
C ALA A 642 23.01 27.65 -12.65
N SER A 643 22.86 27.07 -11.46
CA SER A 643 21.60 26.49 -11.01
C SER A 643 21.43 26.56 -9.49
N ALA A 644 20.21 26.28 -9.04
CA ALA A 644 19.84 26.10 -7.62
C ALA A 644 20.46 24.87 -6.93
N ARG A 645 21.35 24.14 -7.61
CA ARG A 645 22.02 22.91 -7.14
C ARG A 645 23.53 22.95 -7.35
N GLY A 646 24.11 24.11 -7.66
CA GLY A 646 25.50 24.25 -8.10
C GLY A 646 25.63 24.32 -9.63
N LEU A 647 26.84 24.04 -10.13
CA LEU A 647 27.19 24.21 -11.56
C LEU A 647 26.69 23.04 -12.43
N MET A 648 25.87 23.33 -13.44
CA MET A 648 25.45 22.34 -14.44
C MET A 648 26.48 22.22 -15.55
N THR A 649 26.80 21.01 -15.99
CA THR A 649 27.77 20.73 -17.06
C THR A 649 27.05 20.44 -18.38
N LEU A 650 27.29 21.28 -19.39
CA LEU A 650 26.75 21.10 -20.73
C LEU A 650 27.54 20.03 -21.49
N VAL A 651 26.83 19.06 -22.08
CA VAL A 651 27.37 18.00 -22.95
C VAL A 651 26.49 17.84 -24.18
N ASP A 652 27.00 17.26 -25.27
CA ASP A 652 26.22 16.88 -26.47
C ASP A 652 26.24 15.36 -26.62
N VAL A 653 25.16 14.69 -26.20
CA VAL A 653 25.05 13.22 -26.17
C VAL A 653 23.64 12.75 -26.51
N THR A 654 23.52 11.55 -27.09
CA THR A 654 22.22 10.86 -27.24
C THR A 654 21.78 10.21 -25.92
N GLU A 655 22.75 9.72 -25.14
CA GLU A 655 22.51 8.99 -23.90
C GLU A 655 23.61 9.29 -22.87
N PHE A 656 23.29 9.12 -21.60
CA PHE A 656 24.26 9.08 -20.50
C PHE A 656 23.76 8.16 -19.38
N SER A 657 24.62 7.85 -18.42
CA SER A 657 24.26 7.00 -17.29
C SER A 657 24.88 7.51 -15.99
N VAL A 658 24.12 7.44 -14.92
CA VAL A 658 24.48 7.92 -13.58
C VAL A 658 24.77 6.71 -12.70
N ASP A 659 26.05 6.47 -12.42
CA ASP A 659 26.56 5.35 -11.63
C ASP A 659 26.62 5.71 -10.15
N MET A 660 25.66 5.20 -9.37
CA MET A 660 25.64 5.37 -7.92
C MET A 660 26.18 4.13 -7.22
N LYS A 661 26.89 4.32 -6.11
CA LYS A 661 27.23 3.25 -5.18
C LYS A 661 25.95 2.80 -4.47
N LYS A 662 25.59 1.51 -4.57
CA LYS A 662 24.39 0.94 -3.92
C LYS A 662 24.45 1.20 -2.42
N ARG A 663 23.42 1.89 -1.89
CA ARG A 663 23.29 2.16 -0.46
C ARG A 663 22.64 0.95 0.23
N SER A 664 22.94 0.77 1.51
CA SER A 664 22.41 -0.32 2.32
C SER A 664 21.86 0.18 3.65
N PHE A 665 21.09 -0.67 4.31
CA PHE A 665 20.53 -0.42 5.63
C PHE A 665 20.19 -1.74 6.33
N LEU A 666 19.88 -1.68 7.63
CA LEU A 666 19.20 -2.78 8.31
C LEU A 666 17.72 -2.42 8.49
N PRO A 667 16.78 -3.40 8.47
CA PRO A 667 15.36 -3.13 8.69
C PRO A 667 15.09 -2.58 10.10
N TYR A 668 15.93 -2.94 11.06
CA TYR A 668 15.91 -2.50 12.45
C TYR A 668 17.32 -2.65 13.04
N LEU A 669 17.56 -2.17 14.26
CA LEU A 669 18.87 -2.31 14.90
C LEU A 669 19.16 -3.75 15.37
N PRO A 670 20.46 -4.16 15.43
CA PRO A 670 20.92 -5.42 16.03
C PRO A 670 20.63 -5.63 17.53
N PRO A 671 20.09 -6.79 17.95
CA PRO A 671 19.86 -7.14 19.37
C PRO A 671 21.15 -7.63 20.06
N ILE A 672 22.04 -6.69 20.40
CA ILE A 672 23.39 -6.99 20.94
C ILE A 672 23.72 -6.37 22.29
N VAL A 673 22.80 -5.56 22.83
CA VAL A 673 22.94 -4.91 24.13
C VAL A 673 22.05 -5.59 25.13
N ASP A 674 22.62 -5.92 26.28
CA ASP A 674 21.86 -6.46 27.40
C ASP A 674 20.83 -5.42 27.84
N ALA A 675 19.58 -5.85 27.99
CA ALA A 675 18.48 -4.98 28.36
C ALA A 675 18.76 -4.26 29.69
N THR A 676 18.74 -2.93 29.70
CA THR A 676 18.76 -2.21 30.98
C THR A 676 17.38 -2.33 31.63
N ALA A 677 17.34 -2.46 32.95
CA ALA A 677 16.07 -2.47 33.70
C ALA A 677 15.24 -1.20 33.44
N HIS A 678 15.89 -0.07 33.13
CA HIS A 678 15.24 1.17 32.75
C HIS A 678 14.58 1.09 31.37
N THR A 679 15.27 0.57 30.35
CA THR A 679 14.71 0.37 29.00
C THR A 679 13.54 -0.62 29.03
N TYR A 680 13.63 -1.68 29.83
CA TYR A 680 12.52 -2.60 30.05
C TYR A 680 11.32 -1.89 30.67
N GLN A 681 11.52 -1.14 31.76
CA GLN A 681 10.42 -0.43 32.44
C GLN A 681 9.72 0.58 31.52
N LEU A 682 10.48 1.33 30.73
CA LEU A 682 9.90 2.27 29.75
C LEU A 682 8.96 1.57 28.74
N ILE A 683 9.27 0.34 28.33
CA ILE A 683 8.40 -0.44 27.44
C ILE A 683 7.20 -1.02 28.19
N ASP A 684 7.40 -1.49 29.42
CA ASP A 684 6.34 -2.03 30.28
C ASP A 684 5.28 -0.98 30.64
N ASP A 685 5.72 0.24 30.97
CA ASP A 685 4.85 1.39 31.26
C ASP A 685 3.94 1.72 30.05
N ALA A 686 4.46 1.55 28.83
CA ALA A 686 3.76 1.85 27.58
C ALA A 686 2.89 0.68 27.02
N HIS A 687 3.07 -0.54 27.55
CA HIS A 687 2.38 -1.76 27.14
C HIS A 687 0.92 -1.82 27.62
N THR A 688 0.53 -1.05 28.65
CA THR A 688 -0.88 -1.01 29.09
C THR A 688 -1.80 -0.44 28.01
N ALA A 689 -3.01 -1.00 27.83
CA ALA A 689 -3.94 -0.56 26.79
C ALA A 689 -4.28 0.95 26.84
N SER A 690 -4.35 1.53 28.05
CA SER A 690 -4.52 2.97 28.25
C SER A 690 -3.29 3.78 27.82
N ALA A 691 -2.07 3.31 28.12
CA ALA A 691 -0.85 3.96 27.68
C ALA A 691 -0.69 3.86 26.17
N THR A 692 -0.94 2.68 25.57
CA THR A 692 -0.92 2.50 24.11
C THR A 692 -1.97 3.38 23.41
N THR A 693 -3.16 3.58 24.01
CA THR A 693 -4.15 4.53 23.49
C THR A 693 -3.63 5.98 23.58
N ALA A 694 -2.93 6.34 24.66
CA ALA A 694 -2.29 7.65 24.79
C ALA A 694 -1.13 7.86 23.79
N LEU A 695 -0.44 6.80 23.33
CA LEU A 695 0.53 6.89 22.23
C LEU A 695 -0.14 7.25 20.89
N TRP A 696 -1.45 7.04 20.74
CA TRP A 696 -2.22 7.47 19.57
C TRP A 696 -2.66 8.94 19.67
N GLN A 697 -2.84 9.46 20.88
CA GLN A 697 -3.34 10.81 21.11
C GLN A 697 -2.22 11.85 21.01
N ARG A 698 -2.32 12.76 20.05
CA ARG A 698 -1.37 13.86 19.90
C ARG A 698 -1.54 14.88 21.05
N PRO A 699 -0.47 15.35 21.72
CA PRO A 699 -0.59 16.23 22.89
C PRO A 699 -0.99 17.70 22.62
N LEU A 700 -1.36 18.08 21.39
CA LEU A 700 -1.59 19.47 21.00
C LEU A 700 -2.99 19.68 20.44
N GLU A 701 -3.66 20.72 20.93
CA GLU A 701 -5.09 20.99 20.69
C GLU A 701 -5.42 21.32 19.22
N GLY A 702 -6.24 20.48 18.59
CA GLY A 702 -7.09 20.89 17.47
C GLY A 702 -7.07 20.03 16.21
N ASP A 703 -6.12 19.11 16.04
CA ASP A 703 -6.03 18.22 14.88
C ASP A 703 -6.42 16.77 15.28
N SER A 704 -7.06 16.02 14.38
CA SER A 704 -7.45 14.62 14.64
C SER A 704 -6.23 13.71 14.73
N SER A 705 -6.20 12.79 15.71
CA SER A 705 -5.19 11.72 15.79
C SER A 705 -5.29 10.69 14.66
N ASP A 706 -6.45 10.60 14.01
CA ASP A 706 -6.71 9.69 12.88
C ASP A 706 -6.58 10.40 11.52
N ASP A 707 -5.98 11.60 11.47
CA ASP A 707 -5.44 12.16 10.22
C ASP A 707 -4.25 11.32 9.73
N GLY A 708 -4.18 11.07 8.41
CA GLY A 708 -3.21 10.15 7.81
C GLY A 708 -1.75 10.37 8.20
N TYR A 709 -1.27 11.61 8.32
CA TYR A 709 0.13 11.87 8.70
C TYR A 709 0.42 11.48 10.16
N TRP A 710 -0.47 11.85 11.08
CA TRP A 710 -0.31 11.57 12.51
C TRP A 710 -0.55 10.09 12.84
N ALA A 711 -1.52 9.46 12.17
CA ALA A 711 -1.73 8.01 12.22
C ALA A 711 -0.48 7.25 11.74
N GLY A 712 0.12 7.66 10.62
CA GLY A 712 1.39 7.11 10.13
C GLY A 712 2.52 7.18 11.18
N LYS A 713 2.74 8.36 11.76
CA LYS A 713 3.76 8.54 12.81
C LYS A 713 3.49 7.71 14.07
N ALA A 714 2.22 7.50 14.45
CA ALA A 714 1.83 6.62 15.54
C ALA A 714 2.14 5.14 15.22
N LEU A 715 1.80 4.67 14.02
CA LEU A 715 2.09 3.30 13.56
C LEU A 715 3.60 2.98 13.61
N VAL A 716 4.44 3.90 13.14
CA VAL A 716 5.89 3.69 13.13
C VAL A 716 6.52 3.80 14.52
N ARG A 717 6.01 4.69 15.38
CA ARG A 717 6.38 4.69 16.81
C ARG A 717 6.14 3.32 17.45
N LEU A 718 4.98 2.72 17.22
CA LEU A 718 4.66 1.37 17.70
C LEU A 718 5.57 0.30 17.08
N ALA A 719 5.93 0.41 15.79
CA ALA A 719 6.82 -0.54 15.13
C ALA A 719 8.24 -0.52 15.73
N ASP A 720 8.81 0.66 15.96
CA ASP A 720 10.13 0.79 16.60
C ASP A 720 10.09 0.41 18.09
N MET A 721 8.95 0.61 18.77
CA MET A 721 8.71 0.09 20.13
C MET A 721 8.56 -1.44 20.17
N ALA A 722 7.93 -2.07 19.17
CA ALA A 722 7.87 -3.54 19.06
C ALA A 722 9.26 -4.13 18.86
N ASN A 723 10.09 -3.52 18.01
CA ASN A 723 11.49 -3.92 17.90
C ASN A 723 12.26 -3.72 19.23
N THR A 724 12.01 -2.62 19.94
CA THR A 724 12.63 -2.36 21.26
C THR A 724 12.18 -3.38 22.31
N ALA A 725 10.89 -3.75 22.33
CA ALA A 725 10.33 -4.79 23.19
C ALA A 725 11.00 -6.15 22.94
N ARG A 726 11.23 -6.52 21.66
CA ARG A 726 11.98 -7.72 21.28
C ARG A 726 13.42 -7.72 21.82
N HIS A 727 14.10 -6.57 21.77
CA HIS A 727 15.47 -6.43 22.30
C HIS A 727 15.53 -6.62 23.82
N VAL A 728 14.49 -6.20 24.55
CA VAL A 728 14.44 -6.34 26.01
C VAL A 728 13.76 -7.63 26.50
N GLY A 729 13.37 -8.53 25.60
CA GLY A 729 12.72 -9.80 25.94
C GLY A 729 11.29 -9.65 26.46
N HIS A 730 10.58 -8.58 26.09
CA HIS A 730 9.20 -8.30 26.53
C HIS A 730 8.19 -8.78 25.47
N ASP A 731 8.11 -10.11 25.29
CA ASP A 731 7.33 -10.75 24.22
C ASP A 731 5.84 -10.33 24.20
N SER A 732 5.25 -10.08 25.37
CA SER A 732 3.86 -9.61 25.46
C SER A 732 3.67 -8.20 24.88
N ALA A 733 4.62 -7.28 25.11
CA ALA A 733 4.60 -5.96 24.49
C ALA A 733 4.86 -6.04 22.97
N VAL A 734 5.73 -6.94 22.51
CA VAL A 734 5.90 -7.21 21.07
C VAL A 734 4.57 -7.62 20.44
N GLN A 735 3.90 -8.62 20.99
CA GLN A 735 2.63 -9.10 20.47
C GLN A 735 1.55 -8.01 20.49
N HIS A 736 1.42 -7.28 21.60
CA HIS A 736 0.44 -6.21 21.77
C HIS A 736 0.64 -5.07 20.77
N PHE A 737 1.87 -4.57 20.58
CA PHE A 737 2.15 -3.51 19.61
C PHE A 737 1.93 -3.97 18.17
N ILE A 738 2.36 -5.19 17.80
CA ILE A 738 2.17 -5.73 16.45
C ILE A 738 0.69 -5.97 16.13
N GLU A 739 -0.09 -6.56 17.03
CA GLU A 739 -1.55 -6.73 16.82
C GLU A 739 -2.30 -5.38 16.81
N THR A 740 -1.83 -4.37 17.56
CA THR A 740 -2.37 -3.01 17.49
C THR A 740 -2.13 -2.36 16.11
N ILE A 741 -0.91 -2.45 15.58
CA ILE A 741 -0.55 -1.96 14.24
C ILE A 741 -1.40 -2.67 13.18
N LYS A 742 -1.46 -4.00 13.25
CA LYS A 742 -2.22 -4.88 12.36
C LYS A 742 -3.70 -4.53 12.32
N TYR A 743 -4.35 -4.37 13.47
CA TYR A 743 -5.75 -3.95 13.57
C TYR A 743 -5.99 -2.56 12.95
N LYS A 744 -5.10 -1.59 13.22
CA LYS A 744 -5.21 -0.23 12.66
C LYS A 744 -5.03 -0.22 11.15
N LEU A 745 -4.02 -0.92 10.61
CA LEU A 745 -3.79 -1.04 9.17
C LEU A 745 -5.00 -1.66 8.46
N GLU A 746 -5.54 -2.76 8.96
CA GLU A 746 -6.77 -3.35 8.42
C GLU A 746 -7.96 -2.39 8.46
N SER A 747 -8.13 -1.64 9.56
CA SER A 747 -9.20 -0.63 9.67
C SER A 747 -9.11 0.44 8.58
N TYR A 748 -7.89 0.90 8.28
CA TYR A 748 -7.62 1.90 7.25
C TYR A 748 -7.66 1.37 5.81
N PHE A 749 -7.33 0.09 5.60
CA PHE A 749 -7.43 -0.56 4.30
C PHE A 749 -8.88 -0.92 3.95
N GLU A 750 -9.71 -1.26 4.94
CA GLU A 750 -11.14 -1.56 4.75
C GLU A 750 -12.07 -0.35 4.89
N MET A 751 -11.55 0.80 5.34
CA MET A 751 -12.32 2.01 5.71
C MET A 751 -13.41 1.77 6.77
N ARG A 752 -13.14 0.94 7.79
CA ARG A 752 -14.17 0.47 8.76
C ARG A 752 -14.97 1.61 9.42
N ASP A 753 -14.32 2.75 9.69
CA ASP A 753 -14.90 3.94 10.34
C ASP A 753 -14.97 5.18 9.42
N GLN A 754 -15.11 4.99 8.09
CA GLN A 754 -14.95 6.05 7.06
C GLN A 754 -13.57 6.73 7.06
N THR A 755 -12.61 6.17 7.80
CA THR A 755 -11.22 6.58 7.88
C THR A 755 -10.36 5.56 7.14
N GLY A 756 -9.54 5.99 6.18
CA GLY A 756 -8.72 5.10 5.36
C GLY A 756 -8.41 5.64 3.97
N PHE A 757 -7.91 4.75 3.11
CA PHE A 757 -7.58 5.07 1.72
C PHE A 757 -8.81 5.01 0.82
N TYR A 758 -8.95 5.96 -0.10
CA TYR A 758 -9.91 5.95 -1.21
C TYR A 758 -9.22 6.35 -2.52
N TYR A 759 -9.79 5.99 -3.67
CA TYR A 759 -9.24 6.29 -4.99
C TYR A 759 -9.99 7.46 -5.67
N ASP A 760 -9.26 8.48 -6.12
CA ASP A 760 -9.78 9.56 -6.95
C ASP A 760 -9.51 9.30 -8.44
N LYS A 761 -10.59 9.06 -9.20
CA LYS A 761 -10.52 8.77 -10.65
C LYS A 761 -10.15 9.98 -11.52
N GLN A 762 -10.17 11.21 -11.00
CA GLN A 762 -9.87 12.43 -11.80
C GLN A 762 -8.37 12.70 -11.85
N TRP A 763 -7.66 12.51 -10.73
CA TRP A 763 -6.20 12.55 -10.66
C TRP A 763 -5.52 11.19 -10.80
N THR A 764 -6.31 10.10 -10.85
CA THR A 764 -5.82 8.72 -10.87
C THR A 764 -4.81 8.50 -9.76
N THR A 765 -5.29 8.62 -8.51
CA THR A 765 -4.46 8.69 -7.29
C THR A 765 -5.19 8.14 -6.07
N LEU A 766 -4.44 7.61 -5.11
CA LEU A 766 -4.96 7.30 -3.78
C LEU A 766 -4.91 8.53 -2.88
N LEU A 767 -5.94 8.69 -2.04
CA LEU A 767 -6.03 9.71 -1.02
C LEU A 767 -6.43 9.07 0.30
N PHE A 768 -5.98 9.66 1.41
CA PHE A 768 -6.41 9.25 2.75
C PHE A 768 -7.51 10.18 3.25
N THR A 769 -8.45 9.65 4.04
CA THR A 769 -9.48 10.42 4.75
C THR A 769 -9.53 10.00 6.23
N PRO A 770 -9.73 10.93 7.19
CA PRO A 770 -9.66 12.36 7.00
C PRO A 770 -8.22 12.78 6.68
N CYS A 771 -8.09 13.79 5.82
CA CYS A 771 -6.81 14.47 5.65
C CYS A 771 -7.05 15.97 5.63
N SER A 772 -6.49 16.63 6.63
CA SER A 772 -6.83 17.98 7.06
C SER A 772 -5.62 18.90 7.17
N VAL A 773 -4.43 18.34 6.93
CA VAL A 773 -3.12 18.98 7.10
C VAL A 773 -2.32 18.93 5.79
N HIS A 774 -1.31 19.80 5.70
CA HIS A 774 -0.29 19.85 4.64
C HIS A 774 -0.77 20.04 3.18
N GLY A 775 -2.08 20.13 2.93
CA GLY A 775 -2.63 20.34 1.59
C GLY A 775 -2.61 19.07 0.72
N VAL A 776 -2.60 17.89 1.34
CA VAL A 776 -2.65 16.59 0.66
C VAL A 776 -3.80 16.57 -0.35
N ALA A 777 -5.04 16.80 0.09
CA ALA A 777 -6.21 16.70 -0.78
C ALA A 777 -6.27 17.85 -1.80
N GLU A 778 -5.91 19.08 -1.42
CA GLU A 778 -6.03 20.26 -2.29
C GLU A 778 -4.92 20.37 -3.34
N HIS A 779 -3.71 19.86 -3.04
CA HIS A 779 -2.51 20.05 -3.86
C HIS A 779 -1.77 18.76 -4.23
N MET A 780 -2.27 17.59 -3.81
CA MET A 780 -1.61 16.28 -3.95
C MET A 780 -0.23 16.28 -3.28
N ASN A 781 -0.12 16.91 -2.11
CA ASN A 781 1.13 17.06 -1.36
C ASN A 781 1.48 15.82 -0.53
N ASP A 782 2.77 15.64 -0.30
CA ASP A 782 3.40 14.77 0.68
C ASP A 782 3.17 13.28 0.47
N HIS A 783 2.80 12.90 -0.76
CA HIS A 783 2.44 11.53 -1.14
C HIS A 783 3.56 10.52 -0.80
N ILE A 784 4.79 10.93 -1.02
CA ILE A 784 6.02 10.19 -0.72
C ILE A 784 6.31 10.04 0.79
N TYR A 785 5.91 11.00 1.63
CA TYR A 785 6.30 11.02 3.05
C TYR A 785 5.34 10.20 3.91
N TYR A 786 4.06 10.53 3.87
CA TYR A 786 3.05 10.00 4.78
C TYR A 786 2.74 8.50 4.60
N TYR A 787 2.77 7.98 3.37
CA TYR A 787 2.51 6.58 3.01
C TYR A 787 3.72 5.70 3.32
N GLY A 788 4.93 6.28 3.33
CA GLY A 788 6.13 5.61 3.83
C GLY A 788 5.95 5.09 5.25
N TYR A 789 5.21 5.80 6.11
CA TYR A 789 4.87 5.33 7.45
C TYR A 789 3.94 4.11 7.47
N PHE A 790 2.90 4.07 6.61
CA PHE A 790 2.01 2.91 6.50
C PHE A 790 2.75 1.68 5.95
N LEU A 791 3.58 1.86 4.93
CA LEU A 791 4.42 0.81 4.36
C LEU A 791 5.44 0.29 5.38
N ARG A 792 6.09 1.18 6.14
CA ARG A 792 7.01 0.84 7.24
C ARG A 792 6.32 -0.01 8.31
N ALA A 793 5.11 0.37 8.71
CA ALA A 793 4.32 -0.34 9.70
C ALA A 793 3.84 -1.71 9.20
N ALA A 794 3.40 -1.80 7.94
CA ALA A 794 3.04 -3.07 7.31
C ALA A 794 4.25 -4.01 7.20
N ALA A 795 5.43 -3.48 6.86
CA ALA A 795 6.67 -4.25 6.86
C ALA A 795 7.03 -4.77 8.26
N ALA A 796 6.82 -3.96 9.31
CA ALA A 796 6.99 -4.41 10.70
C ALA A 796 6.04 -5.56 11.05
N VAL A 797 4.75 -5.48 10.68
CA VAL A 797 3.83 -6.63 10.86
C VAL A 797 4.32 -7.84 10.06
N GLY A 798 4.71 -7.67 8.80
CA GLY A 798 5.20 -8.76 7.95
C GLY A 798 6.48 -9.45 8.44
N LEU A 799 7.33 -8.75 9.19
CA LEU A 799 8.49 -9.35 9.86
C LEU A 799 8.09 -10.32 10.98
N HIS A 800 6.93 -10.11 11.61
CA HIS A 800 6.39 -10.95 12.69
C HIS A 800 5.32 -11.96 12.24
N ASP A 801 4.45 -11.58 11.29
CA ASP A 801 3.34 -12.36 10.77
C ASP A 801 3.39 -12.39 9.22
N ARG A 802 4.06 -13.41 8.70
CA ARG A 802 4.20 -13.62 7.25
C ARG A 802 2.92 -14.08 6.57
N ALA A 803 2.00 -14.69 7.31
CA ALA A 803 0.71 -15.07 6.74
C ALA A 803 -0.12 -13.82 6.46
N TRP A 804 -0.14 -12.85 7.40
CA TRP A 804 -0.88 -11.60 7.27
C TRP A 804 -0.49 -10.77 6.05
N ILE A 805 0.81 -10.53 5.83
CA ILE A 805 1.29 -9.66 4.74
C ILE A 805 1.13 -10.29 3.35
N ASN A 806 1.10 -11.62 3.28
CA ASN A 806 0.90 -12.37 2.03
C ASN A 806 -0.58 -12.63 1.72
N ARG A 807 -1.52 -12.12 2.52
CA ARG A 807 -2.94 -12.16 2.16
C ARG A 807 -3.18 -11.29 0.92
N PRO A 808 -3.91 -11.76 -0.11
CA PRO A 808 -4.11 -11.03 -1.34
C PRO A 808 -4.63 -9.60 -1.12
N GLU A 809 -5.63 -9.44 -0.24
CA GLU A 809 -6.23 -8.14 0.05
C GLU A 809 -5.24 -7.13 0.67
N ILE A 810 -4.29 -7.61 1.48
CA ILE A 810 -3.23 -6.77 2.06
C ILE A 810 -2.18 -6.45 0.99
N LYS A 811 -1.71 -7.45 0.24
CA LYS A 811 -0.71 -7.25 -0.83
C LYS A 811 -1.19 -6.23 -1.86
N THR A 812 -2.44 -6.32 -2.30
CA THR A 812 -3.02 -5.37 -3.28
C THR A 812 -3.04 -3.93 -2.77
N VAL A 813 -3.45 -3.69 -1.51
CA VAL A 813 -3.47 -2.32 -0.97
C VAL A 813 -2.05 -1.77 -0.82
N LEU A 814 -1.08 -2.58 -0.36
CA LEU A 814 0.32 -2.16 -0.28
C LEU A 814 0.90 -1.83 -1.66
N LEU A 815 0.65 -2.65 -2.68
CA LEU A 815 1.11 -2.39 -4.05
C LEU A 815 0.44 -1.14 -4.66
N LYS A 816 -0.84 -0.88 -4.37
CA LYS A 816 -1.51 0.36 -4.81
C LYS A 816 -0.95 1.61 -4.11
N ILE A 817 -0.60 1.53 -2.81
CA ILE A 817 0.08 2.62 -2.08
C ILE A 817 1.47 2.89 -2.68
N ILE A 818 2.22 1.85 -3.05
CA ILE A 818 3.52 1.99 -3.72
C ILE A 818 3.33 2.59 -5.13
N GLY A 819 2.35 2.10 -5.89
CA GLY A 819 2.01 2.56 -7.22
C GLY A 819 1.63 4.03 -7.26
N ASP A 820 0.79 4.49 -6.33
CA ASP A 820 0.41 5.90 -6.26
C ASP A 820 1.62 6.84 -6.17
N VAL A 821 2.63 6.49 -5.39
CA VAL A 821 3.81 7.33 -5.14
C VAL A 821 4.89 7.15 -6.21
N ALA A 822 5.14 5.90 -6.60
CA ALA A 822 6.33 5.48 -7.34
C ALA A 822 6.08 4.31 -8.31
N ASN A 823 4.93 4.27 -8.99
CA ASN A 823 4.61 3.25 -9.99
C ASN A 823 5.76 3.04 -11.00
N PRO A 824 6.32 1.81 -11.12
CA PRO A 824 7.38 1.49 -12.07
C PRO A 824 6.88 1.14 -13.49
N GLU A 825 5.58 0.91 -13.70
CA GLU A 825 5.02 0.45 -14.98
C GLU A 825 4.44 1.63 -15.79
N ARG A 826 4.95 1.87 -17.01
CA ARG A 826 4.66 3.08 -17.81
C ARG A 826 3.29 3.09 -18.49
N ASP A 827 2.67 1.93 -18.63
CA ASP A 827 1.38 1.69 -19.29
C ASP A 827 0.23 1.45 -18.29
N SER A 828 0.46 1.69 -17.00
CA SER A 828 -0.58 1.62 -15.96
C SER A 828 -1.78 2.53 -16.26
N THR A 829 -2.97 2.01 -16.00
CA THR A 829 -4.26 2.71 -16.04
C THR A 829 -4.64 3.35 -14.69
N LEU A 830 -3.96 2.97 -13.59
CA LEU A 830 -4.26 3.44 -12.23
C LEU A 830 -3.41 4.62 -11.77
N PHE A 831 -2.11 4.63 -12.07
CA PHE A 831 -1.18 5.61 -11.49
C PHE A 831 -0.13 6.05 -12.52
N PRO A 832 0.20 7.35 -12.60
CA PRO A 832 1.27 7.83 -13.47
C PRO A 832 2.63 7.30 -13.01
N PHE A 833 3.51 7.02 -13.98
CA PHE A 833 4.86 6.54 -13.73
C PHE A 833 5.64 7.46 -12.78
N MET A 834 6.20 6.87 -11.72
CA MET A 834 7.08 7.53 -10.76
C MET A 834 6.55 8.86 -10.21
N ARG A 835 5.26 8.97 -9.80
CA ARG A 835 4.59 10.24 -9.46
C ARG A 835 5.50 11.23 -8.72
N CYS A 836 5.97 10.91 -7.51
CA CYS A 836 6.75 11.82 -6.67
C CYS A 836 8.23 11.94 -7.05
N PHE A 837 8.85 10.88 -7.57
CA PHE A 837 10.28 10.84 -7.88
C PHE A 837 10.61 11.56 -9.19
N ASP A 838 11.55 12.49 -9.15
CA ASP A 838 12.09 13.16 -10.33
C ASP A 838 13.52 12.64 -10.57
N ALA A 839 13.66 11.68 -11.48
CA ALA A 839 14.94 11.05 -11.80
C ALA A 839 15.97 12.04 -12.38
N TYR A 840 15.53 13.16 -12.95
CA TYR A 840 16.46 14.20 -13.38
C TYR A 840 17.00 15.01 -12.19
N SER A 841 16.14 15.33 -11.21
CA SER A 841 16.57 15.96 -9.94
C SER A 841 17.27 14.97 -9.00
N GLY A 842 17.06 13.67 -9.20
CA GLY A 842 17.61 12.56 -8.41
C GLY A 842 16.97 12.38 -7.03
N HIS A 843 15.86 13.06 -6.77
CA HIS A 843 15.11 13.03 -5.51
C HIS A 843 13.61 13.23 -5.76
N SER A 844 12.79 12.90 -4.77
CA SER A 844 11.36 13.16 -4.80
C SER A 844 11.04 14.62 -4.48
N TRP A 845 9.90 15.09 -4.99
CA TRP A 845 9.31 16.36 -4.59
C TRP A 845 8.16 16.10 -3.60
N GLY A 846 7.97 17.02 -2.65
CA GLY A 846 6.91 16.93 -1.65
C GLY A 846 5.59 17.52 -2.13
N ASN A 847 5.59 18.64 -2.85
CA ASN A 847 4.34 19.27 -3.28
C ASN A 847 3.91 18.83 -4.69
N GLY A 848 2.64 18.40 -4.84
CA GLY A 848 2.15 17.91 -6.13
C GLY A 848 1.97 19.00 -7.18
N SER A 849 1.52 20.18 -6.76
CA SER A 849 1.05 21.26 -7.64
C SER A 849 2.12 22.16 -8.25
N GLY A 850 3.30 22.26 -7.64
CA GLY A 850 4.30 23.27 -7.99
C GLY A 850 3.84 24.73 -7.85
N ALA A 851 2.69 24.99 -7.20
CA ALA A 851 1.98 26.28 -7.24
C ALA A 851 2.60 27.39 -6.37
N TYR A 852 3.94 27.48 -6.33
CA TYR A 852 4.70 28.50 -5.63
C TYR A 852 5.61 29.25 -6.59
N SER A 853 5.97 30.50 -6.26
CA SER A 853 6.84 31.32 -7.12
C SER A 853 8.30 30.82 -7.21
N GLN A 854 8.66 29.90 -6.31
CA GLN A 854 9.93 29.18 -6.20
C GLN A 854 9.89 27.79 -6.89
N GLY A 855 8.73 27.37 -7.40
CA GLY A 855 8.51 26.07 -8.05
C GLY A 855 8.07 24.96 -7.08
N LEU A 856 8.60 23.76 -7.28
CA LEU A 856 8.44 22.63 -6.37
C LEU A 856 9.31 22.81 -5.12
N ASN A 857 8.97 22.08 -4.06
CA ASN A 857 9.75 21.96 -2.84
C ASN A 857 9.79 20.53 -2.30
N ALA A 858 10.83 20.24 -1.54
CA ALA A 858 10.97 19.04 -0.73
C ALA A 858 11.54 19.46 0.63
N GLU A 859 10.84 19.13 1.71
CA GLU A 859 11.25 19.45 3.08
C GLU A 859 11.90 18.23 3.75
N PRO A 860 11.17 17.17 4.15
CA PRO A 860 11.76 16.04 4.85
C PRO A 860 12.32 14.97 3.89
N SER A 861 13.58 15.10 3.46
CA SER A 861 14.22 14.07 2.63
C SER A 861 14.41 12.74 3.39
N SER A 862 14.45 12.77 4.72
CA SER A 862 14.44 11.55 5.54
C SER A 862 13.10 10.80 5.50
N GLU A 863 11.96 11.47 5.24
CA GLU A 863 10.68 10.79 5.07
C GLU A 863 10.57 10.12 3.68
N SER A 864 11.16 10.68 2.61
CA SER A 864 11.26 9.99 1.31
C SER A 864 12.21 8.80 1.36
N ILE A 865 13.34 8.93 2.07
CA ILE A 865 14.26 7.81 2.36
C ILE A 865 13.56 6.71 3.16
N ASN A 866 12.69 7.05 4.14
CA ASN A 866 11.89 6.07 4.87
C ASN A 866 10.88 5.32 3.98
N PHE A 867 10.21 6.01 3.05
CA PHE A 867 9.38 5.34 2.04
C PHE A 867 10.21 4.36 1.21
N ALA A 868 11.32 4.81 0.63
CA ALA A 868 12.14 3.97 -0.25
C ALA A 868 12.72 2.74 0.47
N ALA A 869 13.20 2.90 1.70
CA ALA A 869 13.64 1.80 2.55
C ALA A 869 12.50 0.80 2.86
N SER A 870 11.28 1.29 3.05
CA SER A 870 10.10 0.47 3.29
C SER A 870 9.67 -0.29 2.05
N VAL A 871 9.72 0.33 0.86
CA VAL A 871 9.45 -0.34 -0.44
C VAL A 871 10.44 -1.48 -0.69
N ALA A 872 11.74 -1.23 -0.51
CA ALA A 872 12.76 -2.27 -0.70
C ALA A 872 12.53 -3.47 0.23
N LEU A 873 12.26 -3.20 1.51
CA LEU A 873 11.95 -4.23 2.50
C LEU A 873 10.67 -5.00 2.13
N LEU A 874 9.59 -4.30 1.78
CA LEU A 874 8.33 -4.92 1.35
C LEU A 874 8.49 -5.80 0.12
N GLY A 875 9.22 -5.37 -0.91
CA GLY A 875 9.52 -6.22 -2.07
C GLY A 875 10.19 -7.53 -1.67
N GLY A 876 11.14 -7.46 -0.74
CA GLY A 876 11.74 -8.67 -0.13
C GLY A 876 10.75 -9.52 0.69
N LEU A 877 9.84 -8.89 1.44
CA LEU A 877 8.85 -9.60 2.27
C LEU A 877 7.75 -10.30 1.45
N LEU A 878 7.43 -9.74 0.28
CA LEU A 878 6.40 -10.16 -0.69
C LEU A 878 6.95 -11.03 -1.83
N GLU A 879 8.25 -11.30 -1.83
CA GLU A 879 9.02 -12.02 -2.88
C GLU A 879 8.88 -11.41 -4.28
N ASP A 880 8.88 -10.07 -4.33
CA ASP A 880 8.78 -9.27 -5.54
C ASP A 880 10.09 -8.51 -5.78
N GLN A 881 10.90 -9.02 -6.72
CA GLN A 881 12.20 -8.43 -7.05
C GLN A 881 12.06 -7.06 -7.73
N LYS A 882 11.01 -6.83 -8.55
CA LYS A 882 10.78 -5.52 -9.18
C LYS A 882 10.55 -4.44 -8.13
N ILE A 883 9.70 -4.72 -7.14
CA ILE A 883 9.41 -3.81 -6.04
C ILE A 883 10.63 -3.64 -5.12
N GLN A 884 11.40 -4.70 -4.88
CA GLN A 884 12.64 -4.60 -4.12
C GLN A 884 13.66 -3.68 -4.82
N ASP A 885 13.88 -3.87 -6.12
CA ASP A 885 14.86 -3.11 -6.90
C ASP A 885 14.43 -1.65 -7.10
N LEU A 886 13.12 -1.40 -7.28
CA LEU A 886 12.53 -0.06 -7.20
C LEU A 886 12.90 0.63 -5.88
N GLY A 887 12.68 -0.04 -4.74
CA GLY A 887 13.01 0.51 -3.43
C GLY A 887 14.51 0.75 -3.22
N ILE A 888 15.37 -0.16 -3.71
CA ILE A 888 16.84 -0.01 -3.64
C ILE A 888 17.31 1.17 -4.50
N MET A 889 16.74 1.34 -5.69
CA MET A 889 17.04 2.45 -6.60
C MET A 889 16.66 3.78 -5.94
N LEU A 890 15.42 3.91 -5.48
CA LEU A 890 14.93 5.11 -4.80
C LEU A 890 15.76 5.41 -3.56
N TYR A 891 16.03 4.41 -2.70
CA TYR A 891 16.79 4.61 -1.46
C TYR A 891 18.22 5.08 -1.74
N THR A 892 18.87 4.51 -2.77
CA THR A 892 20.20 4.92 -3.19
C THR A 892 20.20 6.35 -3.76
N ALA A 893 19.25 6.68 -4.63
CA ALA A 893 19.13 8.01 -5.22
C ALA A 893 18.87 9.09 -4.16
N GLU A 894 17.82 8.93 -3.36
CA GLU A 894 17.41 9.86 -2.30
C GLU A 894 18.52 10.09 -1.28
N CYS A 895 19.24 9.04 -0.85
CA CYS A 895 20.37 9.20 0.07
C CYS A 895 21.53 9.98 -0.56
N GLU A 896 21.89 9.68 -1.81
CA GLU A 896 23.01 10.34 -2.50
C GLU A 896 22.73 11.83 -2.79
N THR A 897 21.51 12.17 -3.20
CA THR A 897 21.09 13.56 -3.43
C THR A 897 20.78 14.32 -2.14
N THR A 898 20.30 13.66 -1.09
CA THR A 898 20.19 14.25 0.25
C THR A 898 21.56 14.73 0.75
N LEU A 899 22.57 13.85 0.66
CA LEU A 899 23.93 14.21 1.03
C LEU A 899 24.51 15.34 0.14
N ASP A 900 24.29 15.28 -1.17
CA ASP A 900 24.77 16.31 -2.10
C ASP A 900 24.10 17.67 -1.85
N TYR A 901 22.79 17.73 -1.64
CA TYR A 901 21.99 18.96 -1.74
C TYR A 901 21.38 19.48 -0.44
N TRP A 902 21.05 18.64 0.54
CA TRP A 902 20.61 19.11 1.86
C TRP A 902 21.79 19.37 2.80
N PHE A 903 22.85 18.58 2.66
CA PHE A 903 24.05 18.65 3.50
C PHE A 903 25.31 19.19 2.80
N ASN A 904 25.20 19.61 1.52
CA ASN A 904 26.28 20.22 0.74
C ASN A 904 27.59 19.41 0.77
N ARG A 905 27.53 18.08 0.65
CA ARG A 905 28.65 17.12 0.82
C ARG A 905 29.93 17.47 0.04
N TRP A 906 29.81 18.22 -1.04
CA TRP A 906 30.92 18.58 -1.94
C TRP A 906 31.34 20.05 -1.89
N ASP A 907 30.71 20.85 -1.03
CA ASP A 907 30.94 22.30 -0.90
C ASP A 907 30.77 23.10 -2.21
N ASP A 908 29.86 22.64 -3.10
CA ASP A 908 29.63 23.20 -4.44
C ASP A 908 28.16 23.40 -4.82
N SER A 909 27.24 23.03 -3.93
CA SER A 909 25.79 23.11 -4.16
C SER A 909 25.16 24.36 -3.52
N PHE A 910 25.83 24.95 -2.53
CA PHE A 910 25.46 26.23 -1.92
C PHE A 910 26.36 27.38 -2.43
N PRO A 911 25.88 28.63 -2.49
CA PRO A 911 26.72 29.78 -2.84
C PRO A 911 27.78 30.09 -1.75
N ASP A 912 28.98 30.52 -2.14
CA ASP A 912 30.11 30.86 -1.25
C ASP A 912 29.77 31.78 -0.06
N ASN A 913 28.76 32.65 -0.21
CA ASN A 913 28.30 33.61 0.79
C ASN A 913 27.06 33.15 1.58
N PHE A 914 26.67 31.88 1.47
CA PHE A 914 25.63 31.24 2.27
C PHE A 914 26.25 30.49 3.45
N ALA A 915 26.14 31.03 4.66
CA ALA A 915 26.84 30.55 5.86
C ALA A 915 26.12 29.38 6.58
N GLN A 916 25.12 28.76 5.97
CA GLN A 916 24.42 27.61 6.55
C GLN A 916 25.04 26.31 6.00
N PRO A 917 25.50 25.39 6.86
CA PRO A 917 26.13 24.14 6.42
C PRO A 917 25.10 23.05 6.06
N PHE A 918 23.81 23.38 6.10
CA PHE A 918 22.70 22.53 5.68
C PHE A 918 21.50 23.41 5.29
N VAL A 919 20.52 22.80 4.62
CA VAL A 919 19.20 23.39 4.36
C VAL A 919 18.10 22.43 4.84
N GLY A 920 16.97 23.00 5.26
CA GLY A 920 15.79 22.23 5.71
C GLY A 920 14.74 22.02 4.61
N MET A 921 14.74 22.89 3.60
CA MET A 921 13.87 22.78 2.42
C MET A 921 14.68 23.04 1.15
N LEU A 922 14.60 22.14 0.19
CA LEU A 922 14.96 22.43 -1.20
C LEU A 922 13.76 23.00 -1.95
N TRP A 923 14.05 23.92 -2.89
CA TRP A 923 13.11 24.49 -3.84
C TRP A 923 13.64 24.30 -5.27
N SER A 924 12.80 24.42 -6.30
CA SER A 924 13.30 24.45 -7.68
C SER A 924 14.16 25.68 -7.96
N SER A 925 13.84 26.83 -7.35
CA SER A 925 14.64 28.06 -7.47
C SER A 925 15.83 28.15 -6.53
N GLY A 926 15.94 27.32 -5.50
CA GLY A 926 16.95 27.53 -4.45
C GLY A 926 16.84 26.56 -3.28
N ALA A 927 17.18 27.05 -2.08
CA ALA A 927 17.06 26.30 -0.84
C ALA A 927 16.93 27.22 0.39
N SER A 928 16.38 26.67 1.47
CA SER A 928 16.19 27.38 2.75
C SER A 928 16.61 26.51 3.94
N CYS A 929 17.45 27.05 4.81
CA CYS A 929 17.69 26.54 6.16
C CYS A 929 16.51 26.96 7.06
N ARG A 930 15.32 26.40 6.81
CA ARG A 930 14.00 26.68 7.43
C ARG A 930 13.14 25.42 7.38
N SER A 931 11.97 25.44 8.01
CA SER A 931 10.87 24.48 7.72
C SER A 931 9.52 25.22 7.65
N TRP A 932 8.45 24.53 7.27
CA TRP A 932 7.08 25.07 7.22
C TRP A 932 6.56 25.61 8.57
N PHE A 933 7.19 25.24 9.68
CA PHE A 933 6.77 25.59 11.04
C PHE A 933 7.93 25.91 11.99
N ASP A 934 9.15 26.12 11.48
CA ASP A 934 10.34 26.27 12.35
C ASP A 934 10.29 27.55 13.19
N VAL A 935 10.53 27.37 14.49
CA VAL A 935 10.87 28.46 15.42
C VAL A 935 12.36 28.41 15.75
N ARG A 936 13.00 27.24 15.63
CA ARG A 936 14.41 26.98 16.01
C ARG A 936 15.17 26.24 14.89
N PRO A 937 16.50 26.45 14.76
CA PRO A 937 17.36 25.73 13.80
C PRO A 937 17.27 24.19 13.87
N THR A 938 16.94 23.63 15.04
CA THR A 938 16.68 22.20 15.21
C THR A 938 15.54 21.65 14.40
N GLU A 939 14.49 22.43 14.19
CA GLU A 939 13.32 21.94 13.48
C GLU A 939 13.65 21.89 11.99
N ALA A 940 14.31 22.93 11.47
CA ALA A 940 14.84 23.00 10.11
C ALA A 940 15.84 21.85 9.79
N LEU A 941 16.70 21.45 10.73
CA LEU A 941 17.54 20.26 10.53
C LEU A 941 16.75 18.96 10.76
N GLY A 942 15.95 18.91 11.82
CA GLY A 942 15.31 17.70 12.34
C GLY A 942 14.29 17.09 11.40
N VAL A 943 13.60 17.90 10.59
CA VAL A 943 12.72 17.40 9.51
C VAL A 943 13.47 16.56 8.47
N ASN A 944 14.79 16.75 8.30
CA ASN A 944 15.66 15.95 7.43
C ASN A 944 16.43 14.84 8.16
N LEU A 945 16.05 14.56 9.40
CA LEU A 945 16.60 13.46 10.21
C LEU A 945 15.52 12.47 10.64
N LEU A 946 14.27 12.93 10.85
CA LEU A 946 13.16 12.10 11.28
C LEU A 946 12.43 11.42 10.09
N PRO A 947 11.88 10.20 10.25
CA PRO A 947 12.07 9.29 11.38
C PRO A 947 13.50 8.71 11.38
N ILE A 948 14.22 8.84 12.50
CA ILE A 948 15.59 8.32 12.60
C ILE A 948 15.56 6.85 13.02
N GLN A 949 16.02 5.99 12.11
CA GLN A 949 15.93 4.53 12.18
C GLN A 949 17.22 3.86 11.68
N ALA A 950 17.26 2.53 11.63
CA ALA A 950 18.42 1.80 11.12
C ALA A 950 18.71 2.09 9.62
N SER A 951 17.71 2.56 8.87
CA SER A 951 17.81 3.14 7.52
C SER A 951 18.44 4.54 7.47
N SER A 952 18.61 5.23 8.59
CA SER A 952 19.27 6.55 8.65
C SER A 952 20.80 6.48 8.76
N THR A 953 21.37 5.27 8.69
CA THR A 953 22.83 5.04 8.79
C THR A 953 23.63 5.65 7.64
N TYR A 954 22.99 6.00 6.51
CA TYR A 954 23.58 6.76 5.40
C TYR A 954 24.18 8.11 5.80
N LEU A 955 23.75 8.68 6.94
CA LEU A 955 24.25 9.95 7.46
C LEU A 955 25.71 9.86 7.96
N TYR A 956 26.17 8.66 8.36
CA TYR A 956 27.48 8.52 9.00
C TYR A 956 28.66 8.90 8.09
N GLY A 957 28.62 8.53 6.80
CA GLY A 957 29.68 8.85 5.84
C GLY A 957 29.75 10.32 5.39
N ASN A 958 28.97 11.22 5.98
CA ASN A 958 28.93 12.63 5.61
C ASN A 958 30.07 13.43 6.30
N PRO A 959 31.05 13.98 5.54
CA PRO A 959 32.16 14.74 6.12
C PRO A 959 31.73 16.01 6.85
N HIS A 960 30.56 16.57 6.53
CA HIS A 960 30.06 17.80 7.16
C HIS A 960 29.11 17.54 8.33
N LEU A 961 28.65 16.31 8.58
CA LEU A 961 27.66 16.03 9.63
C LEU A 961 28.13 16.53 11.01
N GLN A 962 29.39 16.29 11.38
CA GLN A 962 29.92 16.76 12.65
C GLN A 962 29.98 18.30 12.72
N ALA A 963 30.24 18.99 11.61
CA ALA A 963 30.23 20.46 11.55
C ALA A 963 28.80 21.03 11.63
N VAL A 964 27.84 20.40 10.96
CA VAL A 964 26.40 20.72 11.08
C VAL A 964 25.94 20.57 12.53
N LEU A 965 26.21 19.42 13.15
CA LEU A 965 25.89 19.19 14.57
C LEU A 965 26.57 20.24 15.45
N ASN A 966 27.88 20.44 15.34
CA ASN A 966 28.60 21.44 16.16
C ASN A 966 27.97 22.85 16.07
N LYS A 967 27.46 23.26 14.90
CA LYS A 967 26.74 24.53 14.74
C LYS A 967 25.40 24.53 15.50
N ILE A 968 24.59 23.49 15.33
CA ILE A 968 23.31 23.35 16.04
C ILE A 968 23.51 23.35 17.57
N TYR A 969 24.48 22.60 18.07
CA TYR A 969 24.81 22.54 19.49
C TYR A 969 25.35 23.88 20.05
N ALA A 970 25.97 24.72 19.22
CA ALA A 970 26.38 26.07 19.62
C ALA A 970 25.19 27.04 19.70
N ASP A 971 24.27 27.00 18.72
CA ASP A 971 23.03 27.82 18.74
C ASP A 971 22.08 27.39 19.90
N TRP A 972 22.15 26.13 20.32
CA TRP A 972 21.39 25.54 21.43
C TRP A 972 21.70 26.13 22.80
N ASP A 973 22.97 26.40 23.10
CA ASP A 973 23.36 26.90 24.42
C ASP A 973 22.78 28.31 24.72
N HIS A 974 22.17 28.95 23.71
CA HIS A 974 21.43 30.21 23.84
C HIS A 974 19.90 30.06 23.89
N ASN A 975 19.30 28.98 23.38
CA ASN A 975 17.85 28.90 23.13
C ASN A 975 17.16 27.60 23.62
N GLY A 976 17.91 26.58 24.00
CA GLY A 976 17.41 25.25 24.38
C GLY A 976 16.89 24.43 23.18
N PRO A 977 16.90 23.08 23.28
CA PRO A 977 16.48 22.23 22.17
C PRO A 977 14.95 22.10 22.08
N ARG A 978 14.50 21.79 20.86
CA ARG A 978 13.26 21.08 20.59
C ARG A 978 13.66 19.89 19.73
N TRP A 979 13.07 18.71 19.99
CA TRP A 979 13.48 17.44 19.36
C TRP A 979 14.93 17.04 19.69
N GLY A 980 15.34 17.26 20.94
CA GLY A 980 16.66 16.84 21.42
C GLY A 980 16.91 15.33 21.27
N ASN A 981 15.86 14.49 21.23
CA ASN A 981 15.98 13.05 20.98
C ASN A 981 16.46 12.72 19.55
N VAL A 982 15.94 13.37 18.50
CA VAL A 982 16.38 13.21 17.10
C VAL A 982 17.85 13.59 16.95
N MET A 983 18.25 14.71 17.57
CA MET A 983 19.62 15.21 17.52
C MET A 983 20.59 14.31 18.30
N ALA A 984 20.20 13.80 19.47
CA ALA A 984 20.99 12.84 20.22
C ALA A 984 21.17 11.52 19.45
N MET A 985 20.12 10.98 18.82
CA MET A 985 20.24 9.79 17.97
C MET A 985 21.17 10.05 16.76
N THR A 986 21.09 11.22 16.15
CA THR A 986 21.99 11.61 15.04
C THR A 986 23.43 11.76 15.51
N GLN A 987 23.65 12.41 16.65
CA GLN A 987 24.97 12.54 17.29
C GLN A 987 25.55 11.18 17.70
N ALA A 988 24.71 10.18 18.03
CA ALA A 988 25.17 8.84 18.39
C ALA A 988 25.84 8.09 17.22
N LEU A 989 25.63 8.51 15.97
CA LEU A 989 26.37 7.97 14.82
C LEU A 989 27.88 8.26 14.91
N THR A 990 28.28 9.42 15.44
CA THR A 990 29.70 9.83 15.52
C THR A 990 30.24 9.90 16.95
N ASN A 991 29.39 10.12 17.96
CA ASN A 991 29.79 10.23 19.36
C ASN A 991 28.65 9.87 20.32
N THR A 992 28.59 8.59 20.69
CA THR A 992 27.55 8.03 21.58
C THR A 992 27.61 8.58 23.01
N SER A 993 28.79 8.99 23.49
CA SER A 993 28.93 9.59 24.83
C SER A 993 28.39 11.02 24.88
N ALA A 994 28.58 11.80 23.81
CA ALA A 994 27.96 13.12 23.68
C ALA A 994 26.43 13.00 23.52
N ALA A 995 25.97 11.99 22.76
CA ALA A 995 24.55 11.70 22.62
C ALA A 995 23.89 11.39 23.97
N GLN A 996 24.50 10.53 24.79
CA GLN A 996 24.02 10.26 26.14
C GLN A 996 23.99 11.53 27.00
N ALA A 997 25.06 12.33 26.99
CA ALA A 997 25.12 13.60 27.71
C ALA A 997 24.06 14.62 27.24
N THR A 998 23.59 14.52 25.99
CA THR A 998 22.45 15.31 25.49
C THR A 998 21.15 14.84 26.14
N ILE A 999 20.90 13.52 26.20
CA ILE A 999 19.71 12.97 26.87
C ILE A 999 19.69 13.30 28.36
N ASP A 1000 20.83 13.17 29.04
CA ASP A 1000 20.94 13.40 30.49
C ASP A 1000 20.82 14.90 30.89
N ARG A 1001 21.00 15.82 29.93
CA ARG A 1001 21.04 17.28 30.17
C ARG A 1001 19.65 17.94 30.17
N PHE A 1002 18.68 17.42 29.42
CA PHE A 1002 17.44 18.14 29.08
C PHE A 1002 16.19 17.47 29.63
N SER A 1003 15.12 18.25 29.80
CA SER A 1003 13.82 17.72 30.21
C SER A 1003 13.11 16.99 29.07
N GLU A 1004 12.19 16.09 29.41
CA GLU A 1004 11.45 15.29 28.44
C GLU A 1004 10.74 16.15 27.37
N SER A 1005 10.17 17.30 27.75
CA SER A 1005 9.48 18.21 26.83
C SER A 1005 10.42 18.90 25.82
N GLU A 1006 11.68 19.11 26.17
CA GLU A 1006 12.71 19.65 25.26
C GLU A 1006 13.28 18.55 24.34
N LEU A 1007 13.38 17.33 24.87
CA LEU A 1007 13.81 16.15 24.11
C LEU A 1007 12.77 15.70 23.09
N THR A 1008 11.47 15.74 23.41
CA THR A 1008 10.42 15.01 22.67
C THR A 1008 10.15 15.56 21.26
N GLU A 1009 10.65 14.86 20.25
CA GLU A 1009 9.89 14.55 19.02
C GLU A 1009 8.95 13.37 19.32
N TRP A 1010 7.68 13.46 18.90
CA TRP A 1010 6.60 12.60 19.39
C TRP A 1010 6.55 11.19 18.77
N SER A 1011 7.09 10.97 17.58
CA SER A 1011 7.17 9.62 16.99
C SER A 1011 8.28 8.75 17.59
N LEU A 1012 9.17 9.33 18.41
CA LEU A 1012 10.22 8.59 19.10
C LEU A 1012 9.83 8.29 20.55
N HIS A 1013 9.99 7.04 20.96
CA HIS A 1013 9.82 6.62 22.35
C HIS A 1013 11.17 6.66 23.10
N PRO A 1014 11.25 7.15 24.36
CA PRO A 1014 12.51 7.21 25.10
C PRO A 1014 13.27 5.87 25.19
N GLY A 1015 12.55 4.75 25.31
CA GLY A 1015 13.16 3.41 25.29
C GLY A 1015 13.89 3.10 23.98
N THR A 1016 13.32 3.50 22.83
CA THR A 1016 13.93 3.36 21.50
C THR A 1016 15.19 4.21 21.35
N VAL A 1017 15.14 5.45 21.87
CA VAL A 1017 16.28 6.39 21.86
C VAL A 1017 17.45 5.83 22.68
N GLN A 1018 17.18 5.32 23.88
CA GLN A 1018 18.20 4.68 24.73
C GLN A 1018 18.77 3.43 24.07
N LEU A 1019 17.92 2.59 23.45
CA LEU A 1019 18.37 1.40 22.72
C LEU A 1019 19.29 1.75 21.53
N TRP A 1020 18.97 2.81 20.79
CA TRP A 1020 19.79 3.29 19.68
C TRP A 1020 21.18 3.72 20.13
N ILE A 1021 21.26 4.58 21.15
CA ILE A 1021 22.53 5.08 21.70
C ILE A 1021 23.36 3.92 22.25
N ALA A 1022 22.75 3.00 23.01
CA ALA A 1022 23.43 1.84 23.57
C ALA A 1022 23.96 0.88 22.48
N THR A 1023 23.16 0.60 21.45
CA THR A 1023 23.54 -0.32 20.36
C THR A 1023 24.70 0.23 19.54
N LEU A 1024 24.67 1.52 19.15
CA LEU A 1024 25.82 2.16 18.50
C LEU A 1024 27.03 2.22 19.44
N ALA A 1025 26.83 2.50 20.73
CA ALA A 1025 27.92 2.49 21.71
C ALA A 1025 28.56 1.09 21.85
N LYS A 1026 27.84 0.01 21.53
CA LYS A 1026 28.36 -1.36 21.49
C LYS A 1026 29.02 -1.71 20.16
N LEU A 1027 28.39 -1.40 19.03
CA LEU A 1027 28.86 -1.69 17.66
C LEU A 1027 30.10 -0.90 17.26
N GLY A 1028 30.19 0.36 17.66
CA GLY A 1028 31.11 1.34 17.12
C GLY A 1028 30.58 2.00 15.85
N GLU A 1029 31.51 2.42 15.00
CA GLU A 1029 31.27 3.31 13.86
C GLU A 1029 30.90 2.51 12.60
N PRO A 1030 29.86 2.88 11.84
CA PRO A 1030 29.56 2.27 10.54
C PRO A 1030 30.74 2.32 9.54
N VAL A 1031 30.90 1.27 8.73
CA VAL A 1031 31.99 1.16 7.74
C VAL A 1031 31.41 1.09 6.34
N GLU A 1032 31.27 2.25 5.70
CA GLU A 1032 30.69 2.33 4.34
C GLU A 1032 31.60 1.74 3.25
N SER A 1033 32.91 1.60 3.47
CA SER A 1033 33.84 1.10 2.44
C SER A 1033 33.64 -0.38 2.13
N ILE A 1034 33.00 -1.14 3.02
CA ILE A 1034 32.69 -2.55 2.84
C ILE A 1034 31.26 -2.69 2.31
N THR A 1035 31.09 -3.57 1.33
CA THR A 1035 29.83 -3.72 0.60
C THR A 1035 29.42 -5.18 0.47
N CYS A 1036 28.11 -5.46 0.45
CA CYS A 1036 27.52 -6.80 0.33
C CYS A 1036 26.75 -6.97 -0.99
N ASN A 1037 26.54 -8.21 -1.45
CA ASN A 1037 25.59 -8.51 -2.52
C ASN A 1037 24.16 -8.13 -2.12
N LEU A 1038 23.77 -8.48 -0.89
CA LEU A 1038 22.46 -8.18 -0.33
C LEU A 1038 22.26 -6.67 -0.10
N PRO A 1039 21.02 -6.14 -0.17
CA PRO A 1039 20.72 -4.75 0.16
C PRO A 1039 20.61 -4.49 1.68
N PHE A 1040 20.18 -5.49 2.46
CA PHE A 1040 19.95 -5.32 3.89
C PHE A 1040 21.17 -5.73 4.72
N TYR A 1041 22.16 -4.86 4.79
CA TYR A 1041 23.36 -5.07 5.61
C TYR A 1041 23.91 -3.78 6.19
N ALA A 1042 24.69 -3.93 7.25
CA ALA A 1042 25.60 -2.91 7.74
C ALA A 1042 26.88 -3.57 8.29
N VAL A 1043 27.99 -2.85 8.22
CA VAL A 1043 29.25 -3.23 8.86
C VAL A 1043 29.63 -2.13 9.84
N PHE A 1044 30.12 -2.49 11.03
CA PHE A 1044 30.55 -1.55 12.05
C PHE A 1044 31.95 -1.90 12.56
N GLU A 1045 32.75 -0.92 12.92
CA GLU A 1045 34.09 -1.13 13.49
C GLU A 1045 34.23 -0.50 14.87
N LYS A 1046 34.79 -1.27 15.81
CA LYS A 1046 35.15 -0.78 17.14
C LYS A 1046 36.48 -1.38 17.60
N ASN A 1047 37.40 -0.52 18.04
CA ASN A 1047 38.73 -0.93 18.52
C ASN A 1047 39.47 -1.84 17.52
N GLY A 1048 39.35 -1.55 16.21
CA GLY A 1048 39.95 -2.35 15.13
C GLY A 1048 39.31 -3.72 14.88
N LYS A 1049 38.12 -3.99 15.41
CA LYS A 1049 37.34 -5.20 15.13
C LYS A 1049 36.08 -4.86 14.35
N ARG A 1050 35.78 -5.63 13.31
CA ARG A 1050 34.59 -5.46 12.46
C ARG A 1050 33.47 -6.43 12.83
N ASN A 1051 32.26 -5.88 12.80
CA ASN A 1051 30.97 -6.52 13.02
C ASN A 1051 30.17 -6.48 11.72
N TYR A 1052 29.81 -7.65 11.20
CA TYR A 1052 29.06 -7.78 9.96
C TYR A 1052 27.64 -8.22 10.29
N TRP A 1053 26.66 -7.47 9.80
CA TRP A 1053 25.24 -7.72 9.98
C TRP A 1053 24.57 -7.77 8.61
N ALA A 1054 23.79 -8.82 8.36
CA ALA A 1054 22.94 -8.90 7.19
C ALA A 1054 21.62 -9.57 7.54
N PHE A 1055 20.57 -9.17 6.81
CA PHE A 1055 19.20 -9.63 7.00
C PHE A 1055 18.62 -10.16 5.68
N ASN A 1056 17.78 -11.19 5.79
CA ASN A 1056 17.15 -11.84 4.65
C ASN A 1056 15.62 -11.83 4.82
N PRO A 1057 14.88 -10.99 4.07
CA PRO A 1057 13.42 -11.00 4.09
C PRO A 1057 12.80 -12.12 3.23
N GLY A 1058 13.56 -12.89 2.44
CA GLY A 1058 13.01 -14.00 1.65
C GLY A 1058 12.62 -15.22 2.50
N LYS A 1059 12.09 -16.27 1.86
CA LYS A 1059 11.73 -17.54 2.51
C LYS A 1059 12.84 -18.59 2.53
N GLU A 1060 13.87 -18.45 1.69
CA GLU A 1060 15.00 -19.39 1.59
C GLU A 1060 16.30 -18.79 2.16
N PRO A 1061 17.22 -19.59 2.73
CA PRO A 1061 18.53 -19.10 3.19
C PRO A 1061 19.37 -18.53 2.04
N VAL A 1062 20.13 -17.46 2.29
CA VAL A 1062 20.96 -16.78 1.27
C VAL A 1062 22.36 -16.49 1.79
N ASP A 1063 23.38 -16.69 0.96
CA ASP A 1063 24.76 -16.29 1.26
C ASP A 1063 25.00 -14.78 1.03
N ALA A 1064 25.49 -14.12 2.07
CA ALA A 1064 25.95 -12.73 2.06
C ALA A 1064 27.47 -12.68 1.83
N PHE A 1065 27.90 -12.04 0.75
CA PHE A 1065 29.29 -11.91 0.31
C PHE A 1065 29.79 -10.46 0.46
N PHE A 1066 30.66 -10.22 1.44
CA PHE A 1066 31.24 -8.90 1.69
C PHE A 1066 32.51 -8.66 0.84
N SER A 1067 32.76 -7.41 0.46
CA SER A 1067 33.86 -7.03 -0.44
C SER A 1067 35.27 -7.27 0.11
N ASP A 1068 35.42 -7.46 1.42
CA ASP A 1068 36.68 -7.84 2.08
C ASP A 1068 36.84 -9.36 2.23
N GLY A 1069 35.96 -10.15 1.60
CA GLY A 1069 36.01 -11.62 1.58
C GLY A 1069 35.26 -12.30 2.72
N PHE A 1070 34.65 -11.55 3.64
CA PHE A 1070 33.81 -12.14 4.69
C PHE A 1070 32.50 -12.71 4.11
N GLN A 1071 31.99 -13.79 4.71
CA GLN A 1071 30.81 -14.53 4.22
C GLN A 1071 29.92 -14.95 5.40
N LEU A 1072 28.60 -14.85 5.22
CA LEU A 1072 27.59 -15.29 6.18
C LEU A 1072 26.41 -15.96 5.46
N LEU A 1073 25.93 -17.08 5.97
CA LEU A 1073 24.65 -17.67 5.56
C LEU A 1073 23.54 -17.03 6.39
N ILE A 1074 22.59 -16.37 5.74
CA ILE A 1074 21.50 -15.62 6.37
C ILE A 1074 20.22 -16.46 6.31
N GLN A 1075 19.70 -16.82 7.47
CA GLN A 1075 18.44 -17.56 7.57
C GLN A 1075 17.23 -16.64 7.33
N PRO A 1076 16.12 -17.16 6.75
CA PRO A 1076 14.89 -16.41 6.52
C PRO A 1076 14.38 -15.70 7.79
N GLY A 1077 14.19 -14.38 7.73
CA GLY A 1077 13.66 -13.59 8.85
C GLY A 1077 14.51 -13.55 10.11
N ILE A 1078 15.76 -14.03 10.07
CA ILE A 1078 16.68 -14.08 11.21
C ILE A 1078 17.94 -13.27 10.87
N ASP A 1079 18.31 -12.36 11.77
CA ASP A 1079 19.56 -11.61 11.67
C ASP A 1079 20.75 -12.56 11.77
N ALA A 1080 21.68 -12.51 10.81
CA ALA A 1080 22.97 -13.20 10.95
C ALA A 1080 24.09 -12.21 11.25
N THR A 1081 25.01 -12.65 12.09
CA THR A 1081 26.01 -11.81 12.75
C THR A 1081 27.37 -12.49 12.68
N GLY A 1082 28.42 -11.73 12.37
CA GLY A 1082 29.78 -12.24 12.31
C GLY A 1082 30.82 -11.27 12.83
N TRP A 1083 31.85 -11.80 13.50
CA TRP A 1083 33.02 -11.06 13.97
C TRP A 1083 34.25 -11.53 13.20
N HIS A 1084 34.94 -10.63 12.49
CA HIS A 1084 36.19 -10.95 11.83
C HIS A 1084 37.40 -10.32 12.56
N PRO A 1085 38.34 -11.12 13.11
CA PRO A 1085 39.56 -10.58 13.69
C PRO A 1085 40.63 -10.37 12.61
N ASN A 1086 40.91 -9.09 12.30
CA ASN A 1086 42.05 -8.62 11.49
C ASN A 1086 42.18 -9.21 10.06
N LEU A 1087 41.87 -8.41 9.05
CA LEU A 1087 42.60 -8.47 7.77
C LEU A 1087 43.45 -7.20 7.64
N ARG A 1088 44.77 -7.39 7.50
CA ARG A 1088 45.64 -6.37 6.91
C ARG A 1088 45.28 -6.23 5.43
N GLU A 1089 45.65 -5.11 4.83
CA GLU A 1089 45.48 -4.87 3.39
C GLU A 1089 45.96 -6.08 2.55
N PRO A 1090 45.25 -6.43 1.47
CA PRO A 1090 45.54 -7.63 0.69
C PRO A 1090 46.87 -7.49 -0.06
N THR A 1091 47.92 -8.10 0.48
CA THR A 1091 49.21 -8.25 -0.20
C THR A 1091 49.27 -9.57 -0.98
N SER A 1092 48.98 -9.45 -2.28
CA SER A 1092 49.19 -10.46 -3.34
C SER A 1092 48.30 -11.72 -3.33
N GLU A 1093 48.08 -12.25 -4.53
CA GLU A 1093 47.27 -13.44 -4.80
C GLU A 1093 47.86 -14.69 -4.12
N LYS A 1094 47.09 -15.30 -3.20
CA LYS A 1094 46.92 -16.75 -2.93
C LYS A 1094 46.63 -17.01 -1.44
N GLU A 1095 45.36 -16.97 -1.06
CA GLU A 1095 44.84 -17.81 0.03
C GLU A 1095 43.31 -17.89 -0.07
N GLN A 1096 42.80 -18.92 -0.75
CA GLN A 1096 41.37 -19.26 -0.78
C GLN A 1096 41.08 -20.42 0.18
N HIS A 1097 39.86 -20.39 0.75
CA HIS A 1097 39.18 -21.47 1.47
C HIS A 1097 39.76 -21.95 2.82
N LYS A 1098 39.20 -21.40 3.91
CA LYS A 1098 38.63 -22.22 5.00
C LYS A 1098 37.30 -21.63 5.47
N PRO A 1099 36.20 -22.42 5.57
CA PRO A 1099 34.94 -21.92 6.11
C PRO A 1099 35.03 -21.75 7.63
N GLY A 1100 34.54 -20.61 8.13
CA GLY A 1100 34.35 -20.37 9.56
C GLY A 1100 33.15 -21.15 10.10
N VAL A 1101 33.26 -21.67 11.33
CA VAL A 1101 32.21 -22.46 11.97
C VAL A 1101 31.11 -21.55 12.52
N PHE A 1102 29.85 -21.86 12.21
CA PHE A 1102 28.68 -21.16 12.73
C PHE A 1102 28.45 -21.45 14.23
N VAL A 1103 27.97 -20.42 14.94
CA VAL A 1103 27.29 -20.58 16.24
C VAL A 1103 25.88 -20.02 16.09
N PRO A 1104 24.84 -20.86 16.04
CA PRO A 1104 23.45 -20.40 16.09
C PRO A 1104 23.10 -19.85 17.49
N MET A 1105 22.38 -18.73 17.56
CA MET A 1105 21.74 -18.26 18.80
C MET A 1105 20.49 -19.10 19.11
N ALA A 1106 20.69 -20.35 19.52
CA ALA A 1106 19.65 -21.25 19.98
C ALA A 1106 20.16 -22.07 21.18
N GLY A 1107 20.18 -21.45 22.38
CA GLY A 1107 20.70 -22.14 23.56
C GLY A 1107 20.88 -21.27 24.82
N LEU A 1108 19.78 -20.73 25.37
CA LEU A 1108 19.77 -20.12 26.72
C LEU A 1108 18.53 -20.55 27.55
N LEU A 1109 18.15 -21.84 27.46
CA LEU A 1109 17.18 -22.47 28.37
C LEU A 1109 17.63 -23.90 28.71
N LYS A 1110 17.87 -24.15 30.01
CA LYS A 1110 18.39 -25.41 30.64
C LYS A 1110 19.87 -25.69 30.28
N ALA A 1111 20.75 -26.24 31.12
CA ALA A 1111 20.72 -26.74 32.51
C ALA A 1111 22.22 -26.89 32.97
N ASP A 1112 22.64 -27.11 34.23
CA ASP A 1112 21.98 -27.21 35.55
C ASP A 1112 23.07 -27.03 36.66
N HIS A 1113 22.71 -26.43 37.81
CA HIS A 1113 23.23 -26.64 39.20
C HIS A 1113 23.07 -25.42 40.13
#